data_AF-A0A1F5KLB2-F1
#
_entry.id   AF-A0A1F5KLB2-F1
#
_cell.length_a   1.000
_cell.length_b   1.000
_cell.length_c   1.000
_cell.angle_alpha   90.00
_cell.angle_beta   90.00
_cell.angle_gamma   90.00
#
_symmetry.space_group_name_H-M   'P 1'
#
loop_
_entity.id
_entity.type
_entity.pdbx_description
1 polymer ?
#
loop_
_entity_poly.entity_id
_entity_poly.type
_entity_poly.pdbx_seq_one_letter_code
_entity_poly.pdbx_strand_id
1 'polypeptide(L)'
;MEKRPVIVHKTREQRLAQQRLANTEIKLGHGYPATENPLLDLSPRELRDALHQDRIATRGYSRSSEDYEAFVKALRQVRREQAPQIKTTADQARARTEEPQGVSIREAVLSSVEFSSPLATKVLDNMEYPSTPGLTYLNRLFSEQQVKEGAKSEASFVALLREGAARKPSDVIRRIEEFSGLLPEEATRGILDVALAKDPMIALTYLFRPNTFYTEAERRLLIEQGLEADPRGTAALSLFYYDNAGLFTDEEVRNYVHEACLKALPNDFQAAIVQGLIRRRILQSSEVPVLIIASIPRAQGSLGDVSEHLKFFSDEQRGDLKEAIRAAYTRDDDRAIQLWTFDPAKAVFTKEEQASLIYEIIAKKPDQIARGWEAMRDVLDPDEVGALAREAIRTKNKEFFHGDHYSEAVLRDLLHGDILTPAEKRQIQDTLIFDFPTSAVFIIDLAVEGRSPTEQEAAVRSIIPEAMSLFLLEKAPSWIGYISGGPDVHKTMLDDIISRENDYAFIRCYLNGALGGLFSKEEIERHLEDQQERGVTRAFREATAIREFLGGDDQLRGFLDHAAIIDPYGLVASFDQFSYLYTPEETKGFIEDIADNERGFGACIDGIRGWGSVLTKEDVFQFLDQYKARYTERLLSNLHWWEHVPPGKRRALLGDCIAINPPAALEHFNEVSRFDVIQSQEEIVSMGSANDVLVAYAPITLREFYNDILRTTDRASRRSMIIDAKEVYTSINAIRLANLSADFNTIRPKDGFIKAKEEEALAIFYCFALFKQSDPERFAQISTLGESLEESRVILLQEITKRMGLSREITATQAQRFFSTMGTPGPFTLYYLQYEKSDRHVGVLKGLFEALLDGRFNEWKFGQRNDEALEELKEAQLLPKLLSNKQYDTWRTDDETPLSEVLDSDASAVSHAIRQVIIDNQDHLDLELFDLPETPFSQLLNQAREELTKVGVQLGAIGTRQGELGRLARAKHDDPSDREAIDRELADLRVQRTALQALRDKLALSRDILRLLTLKPQEVVEGYLLEGDELAKRSEPLGALSDRLSSQLPRANFVFERINQYLLGFQSQTGTRQRLVCTDSSDPQVTLEIGDKPVASCQHYSHGSHNDCLLGYFDANSKMIILRNANGNLISRAVFRILADPDGNPSLHIERNYSAVAAEGVLKSVFTHAHKKATAMGMRLFISQQAQNEQGQKVTADIPSGFEAREVPEGFQLTSFASKAPKIYVDSAGGVRSQGKYNIDNLLELKTY
;
A
#
# COMPACT_ATOMS: atom_id res chain seq x y z
N MET A 1 -68.21 -3.65 41.82
CA MET A 1 -67.73 -2.26 41.91
C MET A 1 -66.22 -2.32 42.06
N GLU A 2 -65.46 -1.85 41.07
CA GLU A 2 -64.10 -1.34 41.27
C GLU A 2 -63.71 -0.45 40.08
N LYS A 3 -62.98 0.63 40.37
CA LYS A 3 -62.97 1.92 39.66
C LYS A 3 -61.99 1.94 38.48
N ARG A 4 -62.39 2.61 37.37
CA ARG A 4 -61.49 2.99 36.26
C ARG A 4 -60.51 4.09 36.67
N PRO A 5 -59.26 4.13 36.15
CA PRO A 5 -58.34 5.25 36.36
C PRO A 5 -58.70 6.45 35.49
N VAL A 6 -58.54 7.65 36.06
CA VAL A 6 -58.78 8.96 35.44
C VAL A 6 -57.54 9.39 34.64
N ILE A 7 -57.74 9.78 33.38
CA ILE A 7 -56.70 10.41 32.55
C ILE A 7 -56.60 11.89 32.94
N VAL A 8 -55.43 12.32 33.41
CA VAL A 8 -55.12 13.74 33.69
C VAL A 8 -54.42 14.36 32.49
N HIS A 9 -55.00 15.40 31.89
CA HIS A 9 -54.37 16.16 30.81
C HIS A 9 -53.31 17.14 31.37
N LYS A 10 -52.06 17.00 30.91
CA LYS A 10 -50.95 17.91 31.27
C LYS A 10 -51.10 19.29 30.63
N THR A 11 -50.78 20.34 31.40
CA THR A 11 -50.84 21.75 30.96
C THR A 11 -49.75 22.07 29.92
N ARG A 12 -49.92 23.18 29.18
CA ARG A 12 -48.96 23.63 28.14
C ARG A 12 -47.57 23.90 28.72
N GLU A 13 -47.49 24.44 29.93
CA GLU A 13 -46.22 24.64 30.65
C GLU A 13 -45.58 23.32 31.07
N GLN A 14 -46.36 22.32 31.49
CA GLN A 14 -45.85 20.98 31.79
C GLN A 14 -45.36 20.25 30.54
N ARG A 15 -46.01 20.47 29.39
CA ARG A 15 -45.53 19.97 28.09
C ARG A 15 -44.26 20.67 27.63
N LEU A 16 -44.17 22.00 27.75
CA LEU A 16 -42.95 22.76 27.42
C LEU A 16 -41.79 22.47 28.37
N ALA A 17 -42.06 22.21 29.65
CA ALA A 17 -41.05 21.77 30.62
C ALA A 17 -40.55 20.35 30.29
N GLN A 18 -41.44 19.41 29.95
CA GLN A 18 -41.03 18.07 29.47
C GLN A 18 -40.30 18.12 28.13
N GLN A 19 -40.67 19.02 27.22
CA GLN A 19 -40.01 19.17 25.92
C GLN A 19 -38.64 19.84 26.05
N ARG A 20 -38.47 20.77 27.00
CA ARG A 20 -37.17 21.31 27.38
C ARG A 20 -36.32 20.28 28.11
N LEU A 21 -36.89 19.46 28.99
CA LEU A 21 -36.18 18.33 29.62
C LEU A 21 -35.72 17.32 28.55
N ALA A 22 -36.61 16.89 27.66
CA ALA A 22 -36.29 15.95 26.58
C ALA A 22 -35.23 16.51 25.62
N ASN A 23 -35.28 17.81 25.30
CA ASN A 23 -34.26 18.47 24.48
C ASN A 23 -32.93 18.69 25.22
N THR A 24 -32.93 18.63 26.56
CA THR A 24 -31.72 18.70 27.38
C THR A 24 -31.10 17.30 27.57
N GLU A 25 -31.92 16.26 27.74
CA GLU A 25 -31.50 14.84 27.72
C GLU A 25 -30.89 14.43 26.36
N ILE A 26 -31.43 14.94 25.25
CA ILE A 26 -30.87 14.71 23.90
C ILE A 26 -29.50 15.38 23.72
N LYS A 27 -29.22 16.48 24.44
CA LYS A 27 -27.97 17.25 24.30
C LYS A 27 -26.82 16.76 25.20
N LEU A 28 -27.08 15.87 26.16
CA LEU A 28 -26.12 15.46 27.20
C LEU A 28 -25.54 14.06 27.01
N GLY A 29 -26.01 13.27 26.04
CA GLY A 29 -25.22 12.17 25.43
C GLY A 29 -24.67 11.05 26.32
N HIS A 30 -25.05 10.90 27.60
CA HIS A 30 -24.62 9.79 28.44
C HIS A 30 -25.79 9.08 29.14
N GLY A 31 -25.81 7.75 29.01
CA GLY A 31 -26.82 6.87 29.57
C GLY A 31 -26.75 6.79 31.09
N TYR A 32 -27.77 7.31 31.77
CA TYR A 32 -28.13 6.87 33.11
C TYR A 32 -29.43 6.06 33.03
N PRO A 33 -29.53 4.88 33.65
CA PRO A 33 -30.77 4.13 33.71
C PRO A 33 -31.84 4.95 34.46
N ALA A 34 -33.06 4.99 33.89
CA ALA A 34 -34.14 5.89 34.31
C ALA A 34 -34.68 5.67 35.74
N THR A 35 -34.15 4.72 36.50
CA THR A 35 -34.61 4.33 37.83
C THR A 35 -33.75 4.87 38.98
N GLU A 36 -32.56 5.40 38.71
CA GLU A 36 -31.67 5.99 39.74
C GLU A 36 -30.96 7.24 39.20
N ASN A 37 -31.72 8.27 38.81
CA ASN A 37 -31.13 9.54 38.40
C ASN A 37 -31.13 10.53 39.60
N PRO A 38 -29.99 10.72 40.30
CA PRO A 38 -29.91 11.62 41.45
C PRO A 38 -30.19 13.09 41.09
N LEU A 39 -30.19 13.44 39.80
CA LEU A 39 -30.54 14.78 39.30
C LEU A 39 -32.04 15.11 39.42
N LEU A 40 -32.90 14.10 39.59
CA LEU A 40 -34.36 14.31 39.76
C LEU A 40 -34.72 14.89 41.13
N ASP A 41 -33.84 14.74 42.12
CA ASP A 41 -34.03 15.25 43.49
C ASP A 41 -33.31 16.58 43.74
N LEU A 42 -32.57 17.09 42.75
CA LEU A 42 -31.84 18.36 42.85
C LEU A 42 -32.76 19.55 42.61
N SER A 43 -32.58 20.61 43.42
CA SER A 43 -33.25 21.87 43.14
C SER A 43 -32.80 22.48 41.80
N PRO A 44 -33.57 23.38 41.18
CA PRO A 44 -33.20 24.02 39.91
C PRO A 44 -31.87 24.78 39.91
N ARG A 45 -31.29 25.04 41.09
CA ARG A 45 -29.98 25.66 41.26
C ARG A 45 -28.87 24.61 41.33
N GLU A 46 -29.08 23.54 42.11
CA GLU A 46 -28.16 22.40 42.19
C GLU A 46 -28.08 21.63 40.87
N LEU A 47 -29.21 21.48 40.15
CA LEU A 47 -29.23 20.93 38.81
C LEU A 47 -28.42 21.79 37.83
N ARG A 48 -28.45 23.12 38.01
CA ARG A 48 -27.72 24.06 37.15
C ARG A 48 -26.22 24.03 37.42
N ASP A 49 -25.83 23.85 38.68
CA ASP A 49 -24.43 23.73 39.10
C ASP A 49 -23.86 22.34 38.75
N ALA A 50 -24.65 21.28 38.88
CA ALA A 50 -24.30 19.92 38.44
C ALA A 50 -24.15 19.84 36.92
N LEU A 51 -25.07 20.43 36.15
CA LEU A 51 -24.96 20.54 34.69
C LEU A 51 -23.79 21.44 34.26
N HIS A 52 -23.36 22.38 35.09
CA HIS A 52 -22.17 23.20 34.80
C HIS A 52 -20.88 22.40 35.03
N GLN A 53 -20.80 21.63 36.11
CA GLN A 53 -19.70 20.71 36.44
C GLN A 53 -19.59 19.57 35.42
N ASP A 54 -20.71 18.97 35.02
CA ASP A 54 -20.76 17.87 34.05
C ASP A 54 -20.35 18.32 32.63
N ARG A 55 -20.67 19.57 32.27
CA ARG A 55 -20.25 20.21 31.02
C ARG A 55 -18.76 20.60 31.00
N ILE A 56 -18.14 20.68 32.18
CA ILE A 56 -16.68 20.81 32.33
C ILE A 56 -16.04 19.42 32.23
N ALA A 57 -16.66 18.38 32.79
CA ALA A 57 -16.19 16.99 32.74
C ALA A 57 -16.27 16.34 31.35
N THR A 58 -17.36 16.54 30.60
CA THR A 58 -17.57 15.98 29.25
C THR A 58 -16.69 16.59 28.15
N ARG A 59 -15.91 17.64 28.46
CA ARG A 59 -14.88 18.18 27.55
C ARG A 59 -13.55 17.43 27.61
N GLY A 60 -13.42 16.43 28.48
CA GLY A 60 -12.18 15.69 28.72
C GLY A 60 -11.71 14.75 27.62
N TYR A 61 -12.51 14.46 26.56
CA TYR A 61 -12.16 13.47 25.53
C TYR A 61 -11.62 14.02 24.20
N SER A 62 -11.39 15.32 24.13
CA SER A 62 -10.48 15.89 23.13
C SER A 62 -9.45 16.69 23.90
N ARG A 63 -8.18 16.66 23.49
CA ARG A 63 -7.11 17.48 24.07
C ARG A 63 -7.30 18.98 23.73
N SER A 64 -8.54 19.48 23.78
CA SER A 64 -8.94 20.85 23.53
C SER A 64 -9.42 21.57 24.79
N SER A 65 -9.59 20.94 25.96
CA SER A 65 -10.17 21.69 27.09
C SER A 65 -9.28 22.86 27.53
N GLU A 66 -7.96 22.71 27.57
CA GLU A 66 -7.03 23.80 27.93
C GLU A 66 -6.88 24.84 26.82
N ASP A 67 -6.74 24.45 25.55
CA ASP A 67 -6.60 25.39 24.42
C ASP A 67 -7.92 26.08 24.04
N TYR A 68 -9.05 25.38 24.14
CA TYR A 68 -10.38 25.94 24.01
C TYR A 68 -10.73 26.79 25.23
N GLU A 69 -10.34 26.42 26.46
CA GLU A 69 -10.46 27.34 27.60
C GLU A 69 -9.59 28.56 27.43
N ALA A 70 -8.35 28.43 26.94
CA ALA A 70 -7.48 29.55 26.64
C ALA A 70 -8.06 30.43 25.52
N PHE A 71 -8.61 29.82 24.45
CA PHE A 71 -9.33 30.52 23.38
C PHE A 71 -10.59 31.21 23.91
N VAL A 72 -11.44 30.53 24.69
CA VAL A 72 -12.64 31.10 25.30
C VAL A 72 -12.29 32.17 26.33
N LYS A 73 -11.18 32.04 27.05
CA LYS A 73 -10.67 33.05 27.98
C LYS A 73 -10.15 34.27 27.21
N ALA A 74 -9.44 34.08 26.10
CA ALA A 74 -9.04 35.15 25.19
C ALA A 74 -10.27 35.84 24.55
N LEU A 75 -11.23 35.07 24.04
CA LEU A 75 -12.49 35.58 23.48
C LEU A 75 -13.33 36.33 24.52
N ARG A 76 -13.40 35.81 25.76
CA ARG A 76 -14.08 36.48 26.89
C ARG A 76 -13.33 37.74 27.32
N GLN A 77 -12.00 37.75 27.26
CA GLN A 77 -11.17 38.91 27.58
C GLN A 77 -11.37 40.02 26.53
N VAL A 78 -11.28 39.69 25.24
CA VAL A 78 -11.57 40.60 24.12
C VAL A 78 -13.01 41.13 24.21
N ARG A 79 -13.99 40.26 24.47
CA ARG A 79 -15.39 40.67 24.66
C ARG A 79 -15.62 41.52 25.92
N ARG A 80 -14.80 41.38 26.96
CA ARG A 80 -14.83 42.24 28.16
C ARG A 80 -14.22 43.60 27.87
N GLU A 81 -13.12 43.64 27.13
CA GLU A 81 -12.46 44.87 26.67
C GLU A 81 -13.37 45.66 25.73
N GLN A 82 -14.11 44.96 24.85
CA GLN A 82 -15.07 45.55 23.92
C GLN A 82 -16.50 45.68 24.50
N ALA A 83 -16.76 45.20 25.73
CA ALA A 83 -18.09 45.22 26.36
C ALA A 83 -18.73 46.63 26.45
N PRO A 84 -17.98 47.72 26.72
CA PRO A 84 -18.54 49.07 26.73
C PRO A 84 -19.06 49.49 25.36
N GLN A 85 -18.33 49.11 24.30
CA GLN A 85 -18.63 49.45 22.91
C GLN A 85 -19.82 48.61 22.42
N ILE A 86 -19.81 47.30 22.65
CA ILE A 86 -20.92 46.37 22.37
C ILE A 86 -22.21 46.84 23.05
N LYS A 87 -22.13 47.24 24.33
CA LYS A 87 -23.28 47.75 25.07
C LYS A 87 -23.80 49.07 24.49
N THR A 88 -22.89 49.98 24.15
CA THR A 88 -23.25 51.26 23.53
C THR A 88 -23.94 51.06 22.17
N THR A 89 -23.42 50.17 21.33
CA THR A 89 -24.01 49.84 20.03
C THR A 89 -25.36 49.12 20.17
N ALA A 90 -25.48 48.18 21.12
CA ALA A 90 -26.73 47.48 21.39
C ALA A 90 -27.81 48.43 21.94
N ASP A 91 -27.44 49.36 22.81
CA ASP A 91 -28.34 50.37 23.38
C ASP A 91 -28.74 51.40 22.31
N GLN A 92 -27.82 51.80 21.42
CA GLN A 92 -28.12 52.66 20.26
C GLN A 92 -29.01 51.97 19.21
N ALA A 93 -28.80 50.67 18.96
CA ALA A 93 -29.63 49.88 18.05
C ALA A 93 -31.04 49.67 18.62
N ARG A 94 -31.16 49.46 19.95
CA ARG A 94 -32.45 49.35 20.65
C ARG A 94 -33.20 50.67 20.79
N ALA A 95 -32.49 51.81 20.80
CA ALA A 95 -33.08 53.14 20.88
C ALA A 95 -33.63 53.65 19.54
N ARG A 96 -33.35 52.98 18.42
CA ARG A 96 -33.95 53.28 17.11
C ARG A 96 -35.34 52.64 17.05
N THR A 97 -36.38 53.46 17.23
CA THR A 97 -37.81 53.06 17.25
C THR A 97 -38.40 52.74 15.86
N GLU A 98 -37.60 52.78 14.81
CA GLU A 98 -38.00 52.36 13.47
C GLU A 98 -37.03 51.26 13.05
N GLU A 99 -37.53 50.02 12.91
CA GLU A 99 -36.78 48.92 12.30
C GLU A 99 -36.36 49.35 10.89
N PRO A 100 -35.05 49.58 10.62
CA PRO A 100 -34.59 49.64 9.25
C PRO A 100 -34.80 48.26 8.66
N GLN A 101 -35.48 48.19 7.54
CA GLN A 101 -35.74 46.94 6.82
C GLN A 101 -34.44 46.14 6.67
N GLY A 102 -34.36 45.02 7.38
CA GLY A 102 -33.45 43.92 7.06
C GLY A 102 -32.16 43.77 7.87
N VAL A 103 -31.84 44.63 8.85
CA VAL A 103 -30.65 44.41 9.71
C VAL A 103 -31.08 44.16 11.14
N SER A 104 -30.95 42.91 11.58
CA SER A 104 -31.25 42.48 12.94
C SER A 104 -30.34 43.19 13.94
N ILE A 105 -30.85 43.42 15.17
CA ILE A 105 -30.05 43.95 16.30
C ILE A 105 -28.76 43.11 16.52
N ARG A 106 -28.79 41.83 16.13
CA ARG A 106 -27.65 40.92 16.16
C ARG A 106 -26.57 41.32 15.15
N GLU A 107 -26.92 41.65 13.91
CA GLU A 107 -25.98 42.09 12.88
C GLU A 107 -25.33 43.43 13.22
N ALA A 108 -26.11 44.40 13.72
CA ALA A 108 -25.58 45.69 14.17
C ALA A 108 -24.58 45.57 15.34
N VAL A 109 -24.74 44.54 16.18
CA VAL A 109 -23.82 44.24 17.30
C VAL A 109 -22.57 43.51 16.80
N LEU A 110 -22.71 42.53 15.89
CA LEU A 110 -21.58 41.79 15.32
C LEU A 110 -20.69 42.68 14.45
N SER A 111 -21.27 43.61 13.68
CA SER A 111 -20.52 44.58 12.86
C SER A 111 -19.74 45.63 13.68
N SER A 112 -19.87 45.63 15.01
CA SER A 112 -19.22 46.59 15.91
C SER A 112 -18.04 46.01 16.71
N VAL A 113 -17.75 44.72 16.50
CA VAL A 113 -16.61 44.00 17.08
C VAL A 113 -15.38 44.30 16.21
N GLU A 114 -14.34 44.93 16.77
CA GLU A 114 -13.08 45.16 16.03
C GLU A 114 -12.34 43.83 15.79
N PHE A 115 -11.86 43.63 14.55
CA PHE A 115 -11.08 42.46 14.14
C PHE A 115 -9.79 42.32 14.97
N SER A 116 -9.54 41.12 15.49
CA SER A 116 -8.39 40.84 16.35
C SER A 116 -7.36 39.99 15.62
N SER A 117 -6.24 40.61 15.22
CA SER A 117 -5.13 39.92 14.57
C SER A 117 -4.56 38.75 15.39
N PRO A 118 -4.29 38.89 16.71
CA PRO A 118 -3.83 37.75 17.52
C PRO A 118 -4.82 36.59 17.58
N LEU A 119 -6.12 36.88 17.56
CA LEU A 119 -7.16 35.85 17.55
C LEU A 119 -7.25 35.18 16.17
N ALA A 120 -7.16 35.95 15.09
CA ALA A 120 -7.11 35.43 13.73
C ALA A 120 -5.88 34.54 13.50
N THR A 121 -4.70 34.95 13.98
CA THR A 121 -3.49 34.13 14.00
C THR A 121 -3.74 32.82 14.74
N LYS A 122 -4.32 32.88 15.95
CA LYS A 122 -4.64 31.68 16.71
C LYS A 122 -5.64 30.76 15.99
N VAL A 123 -6.64 31.31 15.32
CA VAL A 123 -7.62 30.51 14.55
C VAL A 123 -6.93 29.80 13.38
N LEU A 124 -6.05 30.48 12.65
CA LEU A 124 -5.30 29.91 11.54
C LEU A 124 -4.24 28.90 11.99
N ASP A 125 -3.45 29.20 13.02
CA ASP A 125 -2.45 28.31 13.63
C ASP A 125 -3.12 27.04 14.16
N ASN A 126 -4.30 27.19 14.78
CA ASN A 126 -5.01 26.02 15.27
C ASN A 126 -5.35 25.07 14.11
N MET A 127 -5.48 25.53 12.85
CA MET A 127 -5.84 24.68 11.68
C MET A 127 -4.77 23.62 11.35
N GLU A 128 -3.64 23.60 12.06
CA GLU A 128 -2.46 22.78 11.81
C GLU A 128 -2.44 21.39 12.49
N TYR A 129 -3.55 20.78 12.91
CA TYR A 129 -3.51 19.56 13.74
C TYR A 129 -4.20 18.31 13.15
N PRO A 130 -3.67 17.10 13.45
CA PRO A 130 -4.21 15.84 12.95
C PRO A 130 -5.68 15.68 13.32
N SER A 131 -6.46 15.20 12.35
CA SER A 131 -7.86 14.84 12.55
C SER A 131 -8.05 13.67 13.53
N THR A 132 -6.99 12.93 13.83
CA THR A 132 -7.02 11.69 14.63
C THR A 132 -5.83 11.62 15.61
N PRO A 133 -6.05 11.42 16.92
CA PRO A 133 -4.97 11.17 17.88
C PRO A 133 -4.20 9.88 17.51
N GLY A 134 -2.87 9.94 17.43
CA GLY A 134 -2.01 8.76 17.16
C GLY A 134 -1.44 8.66 15.75
N LEU A 135 -1.85 9.53 14.80
CA LEU A 135 -1.13 9.70 13.53
C LEU A 135 -0.06 10.78 13.68
N THR A 136 1.17 10.46 13.28
CA THR A 136 2.38 11.31 13.40
C THR A 136 2.50 12.40 12.35
N TYR A 137 1.60 12.47 11.36
CA TYR A 137 1.67 13.45 10.26
C TYR A 137 0.80 14.69 10.54
N LEU A 138 1.43 15.86 10.64
CA LEU A 138 0.76 17.15 10.80
C LEU A 138 0.13 17.56 9.45
N ASN A 139 -1.20 17.66 9.40
CA ASN A 139 -1.93 18.18 8.24
C ASN A 139 -2.02 19.72 8.30
N ARG A 140 -0.93 20.43 8.00
CA ARG A 140 -0.95 21.90 7.85
C ARG A 140 -1.73 22.29 6.59
N LEU A 141 -2.52 23.36 6.69
CA LEU A 141 -3.28 23.91 5.55
C LEU A 141 -2.62 25.15 4.94
N PHE A 142 -1.88 25.91 5.75
CA PHE A 142 -1.23 27.16 5.37
C PHE A 142 0.20 27.21 5.89
N SER A 143 1.09 27.92 5.20
CA SER A 143 2.44 28.21 5.69
C SER A 143 2.41 29.27 6.79
N GLU A 144 3.47 29.35 7.60
CA GLU A 144 3.62 30.38 8.63
C GLU A 144 3.51 31.80 8.06
N GLN A 145 4.03 32.03 6.85
CA GLN A 145 3.91 33.32 6.19
C GLN A 145 2.45 33.62 5.83
N GLN A 146 1.75 32.65 5.25
CA GLN A 146 0.32 32.79 4.94
C GLN A 146 -0.49 33.07 6.20
N VAL A 147 -0.20 32.40 7.32
CA VAL A 147 -0.88 32.69 8.60
C VAL A 147 -0.60 34.11 9.09
N LYS A 148 0.67 34.52 9.08
CA LYS A 148 1.08 35.89 9.47
C LYS A 148 0.44 36.95 8.60
N GLU A 149 0.28 36.71 7.30
CA GLU A 149 -0.33 37.65 6.36
C GLU A 149 -1.87 37.64 6.43
N GLY A 150 -2.47 36.45 6.46
CA GLY A 150 -3.91 36.24 6.59
C GLY A 150 -4.46 36.87 7.86
N ALA A 151 -3.71 36.87 8.96
CA ALA A 151 -4.16 37.46 10.22
C ALA A 151 -4.01 39.00 10.30
N LYS A 152 -3.46 39.70 9.30
CA LYS A 152 -3.21 41.16 9.38
C LYS A 152 -4.48 42.01 9.31
N SER A 153 -5.49 41.53 8.59
CA SER A 153 -6.74 42.25 8.37
C SER A 153 -7.89 41.28 8.16
N GLU A 154 -9.12 41.76 8.38
CA GLU A 154 -10.34 40.98 8.09
C GLU A 154 -10.37 40.50 6.64
N ALA A 155 -10.05 41.36 5.68
CA ALA A 155 -10.02 41.01 4.26
C ALA A 155 -9.01 39.90 3.93
N SER A 156 -7.80 40.00 4.49
CA SER A 156 -6.76 38.97 4.32
C SER A 156 -7.17 37.64 4.97
N PHE A 157 -7.84 37.70 6.12
CA PHE A 157 -8.30 36.53 6.85
C PHE A 157 -9.42 35.81 6.11
N VAL A 158 -10.41 36.55 5.60
CA VAL A 158 -11.49 36.02 4.75
C VAL A 158 -10.91 35.38 3.48
N ALA A 159 -9.95 36.05 2.83
CA ALA A 159 -9.32 35.53 1.62
C ALA A 159 -8.63 34.19 1.89
N LEU A 160 -7.84 34.10 2.96
CA LEU A 160 -7.13 32.87 3.32
C LEU A 160 -8.10 31.74 3.72
N LEU A 161 -9.18 32.04 4.43
CA LEU A 161 -10.22 31.05 4.74
C LEU A 161 -10.96 30.55 3.50
N ARG A 162 -11.21 31.42 2.49
CA ARG A 162 -11.76 31.01 1.19
C ARG A 162 -10.80 30.09 0.44
N GLU A 163 -9.52 30.41 0.47
CA GLU A 163 -8.48 29.56 -0.12
C GLU A 163 -8.43 28.19 0.57
N GLY A 164 -8.40 28.17 1.91
CA GLY A 164 -8.49 26.94 2.69
C GLY A 164 -9.74 26.13 2.38
N ALA A 165 -10.88 26.81 2.20
CA ALA A 165 -12.13 26.17 1.78
C ALA A 165 -12.02 25.59 0.36
N ALA A 166 -11.34 26.23 -0.57
CA ALA A 166 -11.12 25.66 -1.89
C ALA A 166 -10.17 24.44 -1.89
N ARG A 167 -9.24 24.38 -0.92
CA ARG A 167 -8.24 23.31 -0.77
C ARG A 167 -8.76 22.12 0.05
N LYS A 168 -9.07 22.34 1.34
CA LYS A 168 -9.58 21.34 2.31
C LYS A 168 -10.85 21.85 2.99
N PRO A 169 -12.00 21.80 2.30
CA PRO A 169 -13.20 22.45 2.81
C PRO A 169 -13.73 21.85 4.12
N SER A 170 -13.56 20.55 4.39
CA SER A 170 -13.92 19.95 5.69
C SER A 170 -13.17 20.57 6.88
N ASP A 171 -11.88 20.89 6.71
CA ASP A 171 -11.03 21.41 7.79
C ASP A 171 -11.40 22.84 8.18
N VAL A 172 -11.70 23.68 7.18
CA VAL A 172 -12.16 25.05 7.39
C VAL A 172 -13.55 25.07 8.01
N ILE A 173 -14.48 24.28 7.49
CA ILE A 173 -15.88 24.28 7.92
C ILE A 173 -16.04 23.73 9.34
N ARG A 174 -15.18 22.78 9.75
CA ARG A 174 -15.10 22.28 11.13
C ARG A 174 -14.72 23.38 12.14
N ARG A 175 -14.38 24.60 11.71
CA ARG A 175 -13.99 25.71 12.59
C ARG A 175 -14.79 26.98 12.38
N ILE A 176 -15.88 26.90 11.61
CA ILE A 176 -16.70 28.08 11.32
C ILE A 176 -17.15 28.84 12.57
N GLU A 177 -17.43 28.16 13.68
CA GLU A 177 -17.80 28.82 14.95
C GLU A 177 -16.65 29.63 15.59
N GLU A 178 -15.39 29.30 15.28
CA GLU A 178 -14.20 30.00 15.78
C GLU A 178 -14.02 31.35 15.10
N PHE A 179 -14.47 31.49 13.84
CA PHE A 179 -14.28 32.71 13.04
C PHE A 179 -15.56 33.43 12.59
N SER A 180 -16.73 32.78 12.59
CA SER A 180 -18.00 33.42 12.16
C SER A 180 -18.44 34.55 13.08
N GLY A 181 -17.92 34.58 14.31
CA GLY A 181 -18.12 35.69 15.24
C GLY A 181 -17.14 36.85 15.06
N LEU A 182 -16.13 36.70 14.19
CA LEU A 182 -15.11 37.68 13.85
C LEU A 182 -15.33 38.30 12.46
N LEU A 183 -16.31 37.80 11.72
CA LEU A 183 -16.57 38.15 10.33
C LEU A 183 -18.03 38.58 10.13
N PRO A 184 -18.31 39.49 9.17
CA PRO A 184 -19.65 39.75 8.69
C PRO A 184 -20.33 38.48 8.14
N GLU A 185 -21.66 38.51 8.13
CA GLU A 185 -22.48 37.40 7.64
C GLU A 185 -22.18 37.07 6.17
N GLU A 186 -22.07 38.09 5.31
CA GLU A 186 -21.75 37.96 3.89
C GLU A 186 -20.36 37.35 3.63
N ALA A 187 -19.36 37.75 4.43
CA ALA A 187 -18.00 37.22 4.30
C ALA A 187 -17.96 35.72 4.67
N THR A 188 -18.65 35.35 5.74
CA THR A 188 -18.80 33.96 6.19
C THR A 188 -19.56 33.12 5.15
N ARG A 189 -20.65 33.64 4.60
CA ARG A 189 -21.41 33.01 3.51
C ARG A 189 -20.54 32.77 2.27
N GLY A 190 -19.73 33.74 1.87
CA GLY A 190 -18.81 33.57 0.74
C GLY A 190 -17.74 32.49 0.95
N ILE A 191 -17.31 32.23 2.20
CA ILE A 191 -16.40 31.10 2.51
C ILE A 191 -17.13 29.77 2.37
N LEU A 192 -18.38 29.71 2.86
CA LEU A 192 -19.25 28.53 2.78
C LEU A 192 -19.57 28.14 1.33
N ASP A 193 -19.91 29.12 0.49
CA ASP A 193 -20.24 28.89 -0.91
C ASP A 193 -19.06 28.26 -1.67
N VAL A 194 -17.83 28.71 -1.37
CA VAL A 194 -16.60 28.12 -1.95
C VAL A 194 -16.42 26.66 -1.49
N ALA A 195 -16.61 26.39 -0.20
CA ALA A 195 -16.49 25.04 0.34
C ALA A 195 -17.51 24.08 -0.30
N LEU A 196 -18.77 24.50 -0.40
CA LEU A 196 -19.88 23.72 -0.95
C LEU A 196 -19.73 23.49 -2.46
N ALA A 197 -19.17 24.45 -3.20
CA ALA A 197 -18.88 24.29 -4.61
C ALA A 197 -17.75 23.26 -4.87
N LYS A 198 -16.73 23.22 -4.00
CA LYS A 198 -15.63 22.25 -4.09
C LYS A 198 -16.07 20.85 -3.67
N ASP A 199 -16.78 20.77 -2.55
CA ASP A 199 -17.28 19.53 -1.98
C ASP A 199 -18.74 19.67 -1.51
N PRO A 200 -19.71 19.29 -2.37
CA PRO A 200 -21.13 19.35 -2.03
C PRO A 200 -21.50 18.50 -0.80
N MET A 201 -20.70 17.49 -0.46
CA MET A 201 -20.92 16.65 0.73
C MET A 201 -20.93 17.41 2.03
N ILE A 202 -20.27 18.56 2.07
CA ILE A 202 -20.22 19.43 3.24
C ILE A 202 -21.59 19.95 3.61
N ALA A 203 -22.49 20.06 2.63
CA ALA A 203 -23.88 20.32 2.89
C ALA A 203 -24.41 19.32 3.93
N LEU A 204 -24.21 18.02 3.70
CA LEU A 204 -24.75 16.98 4.55
C LEU A 204 -24.08 16.89 5.92
N THR A 205 -22.75 17.00 5.96
CA THR A 205 -21.96 16.75 7.18
C THR A 205 -21.90 17.97 8.10
N TYR A 206 -21.99 19.18 7.54
CA TYR A 206 -21.71 20.40 8.28
C TYR A 206 -22.80 21.47 8.23
N LEU A 207 -23.91 21.32 7.46
CA LEU A 207 -24.95 22.36 7.31
C LEU A 207 -25.53 22.90 8.62
N PHE A 208 -25.43 22.17 9.73
CA PHE A 208 -25.88 22.67 11.02
C PHE A 208 -25.21 23.93 11.53
N ARG A 209 -23.94 24.13 11.17
CA ARG A 209 -23.15 25.30 11.58
C ARG A 209 -23.44 26.54 10.70
N PRO A 210 -23.64 26.39 9.38
CA PRO A 210 -24.07 27.47 8.50
C PRO A 210 -25.59 27.63 8.29
N ASN A 211 -26.44 26.91 9.02
CA ASN A 211 -27.91 26.97 8.89
C ASN A 211 -28.53 28.37 8.96
N THR A 212 -27.81 29.36 9.50
CA THR A 212 -28.25 30.76 9.62
C THR A 212 -27.98 31.61 8.37
N PHE A 213 -27.19 31.15 7.39
CA PHE A 213 -26.74 31.97 6.25
C PHE A 213 -27.53 31.75 4.94
N TYR A 214 -28.41 30.76 4.88
CA TYR A 214 -29.13 30.33 3.67
C TYR A 214 -30.64 30.27 3.88
N THR A 215 -31.40 30.60 2.83
CA THR A 215 -32.87 30.46 2.81
C THR A 215 -33.30 29.00 2.75
N GLU A 216 -34.58 28.70 3.04
CA GLU A 216 -35.13 27.34 2.94
C GLU A 216 -34.96 26.72 1.54
N ALA A 217 -35.22 27.49 0.48
CA ALA A 217 -35.08 27.01 -0.90
C ALA A 217 -33.62 26.71 -1.28
N GLU A 218 -32.68 27.58 -0.88
CA GLU A 218 -31.25 27.37 -1.13
C GLU A 218 -30.71 26.16 -0.37
N ARG A 219 -31.10 26.01 0.91
CA ARG A 219 -30.70 24.85 1.72
C ARG A 219 -31.18 23.54 1.12
N ARG A 220 -32.40 23.51 0.58
CA ARG A 220 -32.94 22.32 -0.09
C ARG A 220 -32.05 21.91 -1.27
N LEU A 221 -31.73 22.85 -2.16
CA LEU A 221 -30.89 22.59 -3.34
C LEU A 221 -29.49 22.11 -2.97
N LEU A 222 -28.85 22.75 -1.97
CA LEU A 222 -27.50 22.38 -1.51
C LEU A 222 -27.47 20.96 -0.94
N ILE A 223 -28.51 20.55 -0.23
CA ILE A 223 -28.66 19.21 0.30
C ILE A 223 -28.82 18.19 -0.83
N GLU A 224 -29.66 18.46 -1.83
CA GLU A 224 -29.84 17.59 -3.00
C GLU A 224 -28.51 17.38 -3.75
N GLN A 225 -27.72 18.43 -3.94
CA GLN A 225 -26.38 18.35 -4.54
C GLN A 225 -25.39 17.53 -3.70
N GLY A 226 -25.45 17.66 -2.37
CA GLY A 226 -24.65 16.83 -1.46
C GLY A 226 -25.01 15.35 -1.56
N LEU A 227 -26.30 15.02 -1.70
CA LEU A 227 -26.77 13.63 -1.82
C LEU A 227 -26.29 12.96 -3.11
N GLU A 228 -26.30 13.68 -4.23
CA GLU A 228 -25.75 13.19 -5.50
C GLU A 228 -24.24 12.97 -5.43
N ALA A 229 -23.55 13.75 -4.59
CA ALA A 229 -22.11 13.69 -4.40
C ALA A 229 -21.66 12.67 -3.33
N ASP A 230 -22.57 11.92 -2.69
CA ASP A 230 -22.28 10.97 -1.59
C ASP A 230 -22.04 9.53 -2.09
N PRO A 231 -20.79 9.13 -2.42
CA PRO A 231 -20.51 7.76 -2.87
C PRO A 231 -20.73 6.72 -1.77
N ARG A 232 -20.73 7.12 -0.48
CA ARG A 232 -20.77 6.20 0.67
C ARG A 232 -22.07 6.29 1.48
N GLY A 233 -22.96 7.23 1.20
CA GLY A 233 -24.22 7.43 1.91
C GLY A 233 -24.09 7.90 3.37
N THR A 234 -22.88 7.96 3.93
CA THR A 234 -22.65 8.26 5.34
C THR A 234 -23.12 9.67 5.72
N ALA A 235 -22.90 10.67 4.86
CA ALA A 235 -23.28 12.04 5.20
C ALA A 235 -24.80 12.24 5.08
N ALA A 236 -25.44 11.55 4.14
CA ALA A 236 -26.89 11.55 3.97
C ALA A 236 -27.64 11.06 5.22
N LEU A 237 -27.01 10.17 6.02
CA LEU A 237 -27.56 9.77 7.31
C LEU A 237 -27.69 10.92 8.29
N SER A 238 -26.98 12.05 8.13
CA SER A 238 -27.01 13.21 9.05
C SER A 238 -28.21 14.15 8.84
N LEU A 239 -29.05 13.92 7.82
CA LEU A 239 -30.19 14.79 7.48
C LEU A 239 -31.20 15.01 8.61
N PHE A 240 -31.27 14.10 9.58
CA PHE A 240 -32.23 14.16 10.70
C PHE A 240 -31.70 14.89 11.94
N TYR A 241 -30.38 15.09 12.07
CA TYR A 241 -29.80 15.74 13.24
C TYR A 241 -30.21 17.21 13.37
N TYR A 242 -30.68 17.80 12.26
CA TYR A 242 -30.89 19.22 12.13
C TYR A 242 -32.30 19.52 11.60
N ASP A 243 -32.73 20.77 11.69
CA ASP A 243 -34.04 21.24 11.19
C ASP A 243 -34.18 21.17 9.65
N ASN A 244 -33.19 20.58 8.96
CA ASN A 244 -33.13 20.42 7.51
C ASN A 244 -34.13 19.39 6.96
N ALA A 245 -34.57 18.42 7.77
CA ALA A 245 -35.60 17.45 7.34
C ALA A 245 -36.95 18.13 7.01
N GLY A 246 -37.22 19.32 7.58
CA GLY A 246 -38.44 20.09 7.27
C GLY A 246 -38.43 20.75 5.88
N LEU A 247 -37.30 20.71 5.16
CA LEU A 247 -37.16 21.23 3.79
C LEU A 247 -37.66 20.25 2.72
N PHE A 248 -37.87 19.01 3.12
CA PHE A 248 -38.23 17.88 2.28
C PHE A 248 -39.52 17.24 2.78
N THR A 249 -40.24 16.58 1.89
CA THR A 249 -41.36 15.74 2.30
C THR A 249 -40.84 14.52 3.05
N ASP A 250 -41.64 13.97 3.97
CA ASP A 250 -41.29 12.76 4.72
C ASP A 250 -40.93 11.58 3.79
N GLU A 251 -41.54 11.51 2.61
CA GLU A 251 -41.27 10.49 1.58
C GLU A 251 -39.90 10.69 0.90
N GLU A 252 -39.54 11.93 0.56
CA GLU A 252 -38.22 12.26 0.00
C GLU A 252 -37.09 11.96 1.00
N VAL A 253 -37.22 12.43 2.25
CA VAL A 253 -36.22 12.18 3.29
C VAL A 253 -36.04 10.68 3.52
N ARG A 254 -37.14 9.92 3.51
CA ARG A 254 -37.10 8.47 3.63
C ARG A 254 -36.32 7.83 2.47
N ASN A 255 -36.61 8.21 1.23
CA ASN A 255 -35.90 7.63 0.07
C ASN A 255 -34.40 7.90 0.12
N TYR A 256 -33.99 9.13 0.47
CA TYR A 256 -32.57 9.48 0.60
C TYR A 256 -31.87 8.73 1.73
N VAL A 257 -32.51 8.63 2.91
CA VAL A 257 -31.95 7.87 4.04
C VAL A 257 -31.87 6.38 3.74
N HIS A 258 -32.82 5.82 2.99
CA HIS A 258 -32.76 4.41 2.57
C HIS A 258 -31.60 4.17 1.59
N GLU A 259 -31.43 5.03 0.58
CA GLU A 259 -30.32 4.93 -0.36
C GLU A 259 -28.96 5.10 0.34
N ALA A 260 -28.89 5.98 1.33
CA ALA A 260 -27.73 6.22 2.18
C ALA A 260 -27.32 4.98 2.99
N CYS A 261 -28.29 4.33 3.64
CA CYS A 261 -28.06 3.11 4.41
C CYS A 261 -27.54 1.94 3.54
N LEU A 262 -27.89 1.91 2.26
CA LEU A 262 -27.36 0.93 1.31
C LEU A 262 -25.88 1.13 1.00
N LYS A 263 -25.30 2.28 1.39
CA LYS A 263 -23.90 2.64 1.16
C LYS A 263 -23.07 2.78 2.47
N ALA A 264 -23.69 3.08 3.62
CA ALA A 264 -23.05 3.34 4.93
C ALA A 264 -22.38 2.13 5.65
N LEU A 265 -21.39 2.43 6.51
CA LEU A 265 -20.66 1.48 7.38
C LEU A 265 -21.32 1.37 8.78
N PRO A 266 -21.00 0.35 9.61
CA PRO A 266 -21.61 0.18 10.94
C PRO A 266 -21.36 1.34 11.88
N ASN A 267 -20.13 1.85 11.85
CA ASN A 267 -19.69 2.96 12.69
C ASN A 267 -20.49 4.25 12.41
N ASP A 268 -21.16 4.31 11.26
CA ASP A 268 -22.00 5.43 10.85
C ASP A 268 -23.40 5.38 11.51
N PHE A 269 -23.81 4.25 12.09
CA PHE A 269 -25.10 4.08 12.77
C PHE A 269 -24.98 4.33 14.29
N GLN A 270 -24.73 5.56 14.74
CA GLN A 270 -24.70 5.85 16.18
C GLN A 270 -26.11 5.83 16.80
N ALA A 271 -26.27 5.46 18.08
CA ALA A 271 -27.61 5.30 18.68
C ALA A 271 -28.41 6.59 18.80
N ALA A 272 -27.72 7.72 18.95
CA ALA A 272 -28.31 9.03 18.87
C ALA A 272 -28.91 9.30 17.47
N ILE A 273 -28.24 8.83 16.41
CA ILE A 273 -28.68 9.02 15.02
C ILE A 273 -30.00 8.32 14.77
N VAL A 274 -29.94 7.03 15.02
CA VAL A 274 -31.00 6.07 14.79
C VAL A 274 -32.26 6.45 15.57
N GLN A 275 -32.11 6.86 16.83
CA GLN A 275 -33.25 7.33 17.64
C GLN A 275 -33.89 8.61 17.09
N GLY A 276 -33.10 9.53 16.55
CA GLY A 276 -33.59 10.75 15.93
C GLY A 276 -34.43 10.46 14.69
N LEU A 277 -33.96 9.55 13.83
CA LEU A 277 -34.67 9.09 12.63
C LEU A 277 -36.02 8.42 12.98
N ILE A 278 -36.05 7.58 14.02
CA ILE A 278 -37.28 6.94 14.50
C ILE A 278 -38.31 7.96 15.01
N ARG A 279 -37.88 8.91 15.84
CA ARG A 279 -38.79 9.91 16.43
C ARG A 279 -39.48 10.77 15.37
N ARG A 280 -38.81 11.01 14.24
CA ARG A 280 -39.36 11.74 13.09
C ARG A 280 -40.14 10.86 12.10
N ARG A 281 -40.28 9.56 12.36
CA ARG A 281 -40.95 8.57 11.49
C ARG A 281 -40.31 8.41 10.11
N ILE A 282 -39.03 8.80 9.97
CA ILE A 282 -38.24 8.63 8.74
C ILE A 282 -37.81 7.16 8.62
N LEU A 283 -37.30 6.62 9.72
CA LEU A 283 -37.12 5.18 9.90
C LEU A 283 -38.15 4.66 10.88
N GLN A 284 -38.60 3.44 10.67
CA GLN A 284 -39.35 2.68 11.65
C GLN A 284 -38.37 1.92 12.55
N SER A 285 -38.76 1.70 13.81
CA SER A 285 -37.93 0.93 14.74
C SER A 285 -37.63 -0.49 14.23
N SER A 286 -38.52 -1.03 13.39
CA SER A 286 -38.35 -2.32 12.70
C SER A 286 -37.30 -2.29 11.58
N GLU A 287 -36.98 -1.12 11.02
CA GLU A 287 -36.01 -0.97 9.93
C GLU A 287 -34.57 -0.83 10.46
N VAL A 288 -34.40 -0.22 11.64
CA VAL A 288 -33.09 0.03 12.26
C VAL A 288 -32.19 -1.19 12.33
N PRO A 289 -32.70 -2.35 12.77
CA PRO A 289 -31.88 -3.51 12.88
C PRO A 289 -31.43 -3.91 11.49
N VAL A 290 -32.35 -4.06 10.51
CA VAL A 290 -32.05 -4.44 9.10
C VAL A 290 -30.90 -3.63 8.50
N LEU A 291 -30.76 -2.37 8.90
CA LEU A 291 -29.74 -1.45 8.38
C LEU A 291 -28.37 -1.65 9.05
N ILE A 292 -28.31 -1.77 10.39
CA ILE A 292 -27.05 -2.07 11.14
C ILE A 292 -26.46 -3.40 10.66
N ILE A 293 -27.35 -4.34 10.52
CA ILE A 293 -27.17 -5.67 9.99
C ILE A 293 -26.55 -5.66 8.60
N ALA A 294 -27.13 -4.88 7.69
CA ALA A 294 -26.66 -4.78 6.32
C ALA A 294 -25.37 -3.96 6.20
N SER A 295 -24.96 -3.24 7.24
CA SER A 295 -23.74 -2.44 7.24
C SER A 295 -22.54 -3.18 7.80
N ILE A 296 -22.70 -4.09 8.77
CA ILE A 296 -21.59 -4.91 9.32
C ILE A 296 -20.77 -5.66 8.25
N PRO A 297 -21.36 -6.22 7.19
CA PRO A 297 -20.69 -6.58 5.94
C PRO A 297 -19.61 -5.66 5.38
N ARG A 298 -19.65 -4.38 5.71
CA ARG A 298 -18.80 -3.35 5.12
C ARG A 298 -17.83 -2.79 6.14
N ALA A 299 -17.94 -3.19 7.42
CA ALA A 299 -17.08 -2.80 8.52
C ALA A 299 -15.59 -3.01 8.20
N GLN A 300 -14.75 -2.08 8.63
CA GLN A 300 -13.29 -2.17 8.49
C GLN A 300 -12.64 -1.80 9.84
N GLY A 301 -11.88 -2.73 10.44
CA GLY A 301 -11.09 -2.52 11.65
C GLY A 301 -11.86 -2.42 12.98
N SER A 302 -13.04 -1.79 13.01
CA SER A 302 -13.92 -1.66 14.19
C SER A 302 -15.41 -1.69 13.81
N LEU A 303 -16.26 -2.22 14.70
CA LEU A 303 -17.73 -2.30 14.56
C LEU A 303 -18.48 -1.13 15.21
N GLY A 304 -17.78 -0.31 16.00
CA GLY A 304 -18.42 0.73 16.80
C GLY A 304 -19.29 0.15 17.92
N ASP A 305 -20.01 1.01 18.64
CA ASP A 305 -20.79 0.58 19.80
C ASP A 305 -22.19 0.09 19.41
N VAL A 306 -22.23 -1.16 18.94
CA VAL A 306 -23.49 -1.82 18.55
C VAL A 306 -24.42 -2.06 19.77
N SER A 307 -23.87 -2.06 21.00
CA SER A 307 -24.62 -2.38 22.22
C SER A 307 -25.77 -1.41 22.48
N GLU A 308 -25.59 -0.13 22.13
CA GLU A 308 -26.58 0.93 22.35
C GLU A 308 -27.87 0.73 21.54
N HIS A 309 -27.81 -0.10 20.49
CA HIS A 309 -28.93 -0.34 19.58
C HIS A 309 -29.74 -1.57 19.93
N LEU A 310 -29.25 -2.46 20.80
CA LEU A 310 -29.85 -3.77 21.10
C LEU A 310 -31.31 -3.71 21.56
N LYS A 311 -31.77 -2.56 22.08
CA LYS A 311 -33.17 -2.32 22.43
C LYS A 311 -34.16 -2.35 21.25
N PHE A 312 -33.69 -2.10 20.02
CA PHE A 312 -34.51 -2.16 18.80
C PHE A 312 -34.58 -3.57 18.22
N PHE A 313 -33.66 -4.41 18.63
CA PHE A 313 -33.52 -5.78 18.22
C PHE A 313 -34.36 -6.68 19.15
N SER A 314 -35.08 -7.66 18.62
CA SER A 314 -35.74 -8.73 19.39
C SER A 314 -34.70 -9.78 19.65
N ASP A 315 -35.05 -10.75 20.48
CA ASP A 315 -34.33 -12.00 20.63
C ASP A 315 -33.99 -12.65 19.29
N GLU A 316 -34.95 -12.53 18.38
CA GLU A 316 -34.88 -13.06 17.05
C GLU A 316 -33.82 -12.20 16.27
N GLN A 317 -33.92 -10.86 16.27
CA GLN A 317 -32.85 -9.90 15.87
C GLN A 317 -31.72 -9.86 16.90
N ARG A 318 -31.37 -10.89 17.62
CA ARG A 318 -30.12 -10.84 18.40
C ARG A 318 -29.26 -12.03 18.13
N GLY A 319 -29.84 -13.21 17.90
CA GLY A 319 -29.09 -14.41 17.48
C GLY A 319 -28.30 -14.19 16.19
N ASP A 320 -28.90 -13.33 15.45
CA ASP A 320 -28.56 -12.79 14.22
C ASP A 320 -27.54 -11.56 14.33
N LEU A 321 -27.49 -10.79 15.40
CA LEU A 321 -26.64 -9.58 15.45
C LEU A 321 -25.28 -10.03 15.90
N LYS A 322 -25.34 -10.91 16.91
CA LYS A 322 -24.33 -11.93 17.17
C LYS A 322 -23.85 -12.52 15.88
N GLU A 323 -24.78 -12.71 14.94
CA GLU A 323 -24.46 -13.11 13.62
C GLU A 323 -23.38 -12.17 13.03
N ALA A 324 -23.61 -10.93 12.59
CA ALA A 324 -22.47 -10.27 11.88
C ALA A 324 -21.36 -9.89 12.78
N ILE A 325 -21.59 -9.75 14.08
CA ILE A 325 -20.50 -9.44 14.96
C ILE A 325 -19.49 -10.59 14.95
N ARG A 326 -19.90 -11.85 15.21
CA ARG A 326 -18.98 -13.01 15.20
C ARG A 326 -18.21 -13.03 13.89
N ALA A 327 -18.98 -13.03 12.84
CA ALA A 327 -18.56 -12.95 11.46
C ALA A 327 -17.55 -11.82 11.20
N ALA A 328 -17.75 -10.60 11.70
CA ALA A 328 -16.91 -9.45 11.40
C ALA A 328 -15.58 -9.47 12.14
N TYR A 329 -15.57 -9.93 13.39
CA TYR A 329 -14.31 -10.26 14.06
C TYR A 329 -13.57 -11.36 13.37
N THR A 330 -14.32 -12.35 12.94
CA THR A 330 -13.69 -13.54 12.44
C THR A 330 -13.15 -13.24 11.05
N ARG A 331 -13.77 -12.38 10.21
CA ARG A 331 -13.37 -11.94 8.86
C ARG A 331 -11.93 -12.13 8.41
N ASP A 332 -11.77 -12.35 7.13
CA ASP A 332 -10.52 -12.69 6.54
C ASP A 332 -10.22 -11.75 5.39
N ASP A 333 -10.27 -10.48 5.61
CA ASP A 333 -9.59 -9.55 4.73
C ASP A 333 -8.89 -8.57 5.65
N ASP A 334 -8.12 -7.66 5.08
CA ASP A 334 -7.47 -6.60 5.86
C ASP A 334 -8.51 -5.66 6.51
N ARG A 335 -9.80 -5.90 6.26
CA ARG A 335 -10.95 -5.18 6.83
C ARG A 335 -11.50 -5.87 8.08
N ALA A 336 -10.96 -7.01 8.47
CA ALA A 336 -11.47 -7.74 9.61
C ALA A 336 -11.34 -6.98 10.93
N ILE A 337 -12.29 -7.23 11.83
CA ILE A 337 -12.38 -6.52 13.10
C ILE A 337 -11.39 -7.11 14.09
N GLN A 338 -10.68 -6.23 14.79
CA GLN A 338 -9.52 -6.58 15.61
C GLN A 338 -9.95 -6.87 17.06
N LEU A 339 -9.29 -7.82 17.74
CA LEU A 339 -9.67 -8.24 19.10
C LEU A 339 -9.56 -7.13 20.16
N TRP A 340 -8.72 -6.12 19.96
CA TRP A 340 -8.66 -4.98 20.88
C TRP A 340 -9.98 -4.18 20.93
N THR A 341 -10.88 -4.38 19.97
CA THR A 341 -12.21 -3.75 19.93
C THR A 341 -13.33 -4.64 20.46
N PHE A 342 -13.07 -5.71 21.22
CA PHE A 342 -14.04 -6.80 21.50
C PHE A 342 -15.30 -6.42 22.30
N ASP A 343 -15.41 -5.21 22.82
CA ASP A 343 -16.53 -4.77 23.66
C ASP A 343 -17.95 -4.93 23.05
N PRO A 344 -18.18 -4.68 21.75
CA PRO A 344 -19.46 -4.99 21.10
C PRO A 344 -19.80 -6.47 21.18
N ALA A 345 -18.80 -7.36 21.09
CA ALA A 345 -19.04 -8.78 21.31
C ALA A 345 -19.35 -9.06 22.80
N LYS A 346 -18.68 -8.40 23.74
CA LYS A 346 -18.99 -8.55 25.18
C LYS A 346 -20.44 -8.20 25.51
N ALA A 347 -21.02 -7.22 24.82
CA ALA A 347 -22.38 -6.75 25.06
C ALA A 347 -23.48 -7.66 24.48
N VAL A 348 -23.16 -8.45 23.44
CA VAL A 348 -24.15 -9.27 22.74
C VAL A 348 -24.00 -10.76 23.08
N PHE A 349 -22.77 -11.23 23.32
CA PHE A 349 -22.48 -12.63 23.61
C PHE A 349 -22.36 -12.90 25.11
N THR A 350 -22.71 -14.10 25.55
CA THR A 350 -22.43 -14.62 26.90
C THR A 350 -20.93 -14.87 27.09
N LYS A 351 -20.44 -15.01 28.33
CA LYS A 351 -19.00 -15.29 28.58
C LYS A 351 -18.49 -16.56 27.88
N GLU A 352 -19.29 -17.62 27.83
CA GLU A 352 -18.94 -18.86 27.12
C GLU A 352 -18.89 -18.65 25.60
N GLU A 353 -19.83 -17.87 25.05
CA GLU A 353 -19.82 -17.50 23.63
C GLU A 353 -18.67 -16.52 23.30
N GLN A 354 -18.30 -15.65 24.23
CA GLN A 354 -17.15 -14.75 24.13
C GLN A 354 -15.85 -15.55 24.11
N ALA A 355 -15.67 -16.52 25.03
CA ALA A 355 -14.50 -17.40 25.07
C ALA A 355 -14.39 -18.19 23.76
N SER A 356 -15.51 -18.77 23.32
CA SER A 356 -15.59 -19.48 22.04
C SER A 356 -15.23 -18.59 20.86
N LEU A 357 -15.68 -17.32 20.86
CA LEU A 357 -15.39 -16.37 19.79
C LEU A 357 -13.93 -15.91 19.83
N ILE A 358 -13.34 -15.69 21.01
CA ILE A 358 -11.92 -15.38 21.17
C ILE A 358 -11.07 -16.53 20.62
N TYR A 359 -11.35 -17.77 20.99
CA TYR A 359 -10.64 -18.92 20.44
C TYR A 359 -10.82 -19.04 18.93
N GLU A 360 -12.01 -18.78 18.41
CA GLU A 360 -12.29 -18.77 16.96
C GLU A 360 -11.49 -17.67 16.24
N ILE A 361 -11.32 -16.49 16.86
CA ILE A 361 -10.52 -15.40 16.28
C ILE A 361 -9.02 -15.73 16.35
N ILE A 362 -8.51 -16.15 17.52
CA ILE A 362 -7.09 -16.49 17.71
C ILE A 362 -6.67 -17.68 16.82
N ALA A 363 -7.55 -18.66 16.61
CA ALA A 363 -7.26 -19.79 15.72
C ALA A 363 -7.05 -19.38 14.26
N LYS A 364 -7.67 -18.27 13.83
CA LYS A 364 -7.62 -17.77 12.44
C LYS A 364 -6.62 -16.65 12.26
N LYS A 365 -6.40 -15.92 13.34
CA LYS A 365 -5.49 -14.78 13.43
C LYS A 365 -4.69 -14.87 14.72
N PRO A 366 -3.69 -15.77 14.77
CA PRO A 366 -2.82 -15.88 15.93
C PRO A 366 -2.09 -14.57 16.24
N ASP A 367 -1.92 -13.69 15.25
CA ASP A 367 -1.42 -12.32 15.40
C ASP A 367 -2.22 -11.48 16.40
N GLN A 368 -3.50 -11.80 16.62
CA GLN A 368 -4.36 -11.06 17.53
C GLN A 368 -4.13 -11.40 19.01
N ILE A 369 -3.26 -12.36 19.35
CA ILE A 369 -2.99 -12.74 20.75
C ILE A 369 -2.49 -11.52 21.54
N ALA A 370 -1.52 -10.76 21.02
CA ALA A 370 -1.03 -9.56 21.69
C ALA A 370 -2.10 -8.47 21.78
N ARG A 371 -2.80 -8.21 20.66
CA ARG A 371 -3.83 -7.15 20.57
C ARG A 371 -5.09 -7.48 21.37
N GLY A 372 -5.38 -8.75 21.60
CA GLY A 372 -6.55 -9.26 22.33
C GLY A 372 -6.29 -9.61 23.78
N TRP A 373 -5.10 -9.31 24.32
CA TRP A 373 -4.65 -9.81 25.63
C TRP A 373 -5.61 -9.48 26.78
N GLU A 374 -6.09 -8.24 26.84
CA GLU A 374 -7.06 -7.83 27.87
C GLU A 374 -8.39 -8.56 27.73
N ALA A 375 -8.92 -8.69 26.51
CA ALA A 375 -10.15 -9.43 26.26
C ALA A 375 -10.02 -10.92 26.62
N MET A 376 -8.86 -11.52 26.38
CA MET A 376 -8.57 -12.89 26.78
C MET A 376 -8.51 -13.03 28.31
N ARG A 377 -7.83 -12.12 29.01
CA ARG A 377 -7.77 -12.15 30.48
C ARG A 377 -9.12 -11.92 31.14
N ASP A 378 -9.99 -11.12 30.53
CA ASP A 378 -11.34 -10.86 31.04
C ASP A 378 -12.26 -12.09 30.92
N VAL A 379 -12.02 -12.92 29.92
CA VAL A 379 -12.97 -13.94 29.46
C VAL A 379 -12.47 -15.37 29.73
N LEU A 380 -11.17 -15.63 29.61
CA LEU A 380 -10.53 -16.95 29.73
C LEU A 380 -9.85 -17.14 31.09
N ASP A 381 -9.63 -18.40 31.46
CA ASP A 381 -8.90 -18.74 32.69
C ASP A 381 -7.37 -18.53 32.53
N PRO A 382 -6.62 -18.26 33.62
CA PRO A 382 -5.18 -17.97 33.54
C PRO A 382 -4.33 -19.09 32.90
N ASP A 383 -4.72 -20.36 33.10
CA ASP A 383 -4.03 -21.50 32.49
C ASP A 383 -4.26 -21.55 30.97
N GLU A 384 -5.45 -21.14 30.53
CA GLU A 384 -5.81 -21.04 29.11
C GLU A 384 -5.04 -19.91 28.43
N VAL A 385 -5.01 -18.73 29.06
CA VAL A 385 -4.20 -17.59 28.60
C VAL A 385 -2.71 -17.97 28.56
N GLY A 386 -2.23 -18.70 29.57
CA GLY A 386 -0.86 -19.22 29.61
C GLY A 386 -0.54 -20.23 28.53
N ALA A 387 -1.49 -21.10 28.16
CA ALA A 387 -1.33 -22.02 27.05
C ALA A 387 -1.21 -21.29 25.71
N LEU A 388 -2.03 -20.26 25.49
CA LEU A 388 -1.97 -19.41 24.29
C LEU A 388 -0.66 -18.62 24.21
N ALA A 389 -0.18 -18.08 25.33
CA ALA A 389 1.12 -17.41 25.40
C ALA A 389 2.29 -18.35 25.10
N ARG A 390 2.33 -19.54 25.70
CA ARG A 390 3.36 -20.56 25.43
C ARG A 390 3.35 -20.98 23.96
N GLU A 391 2.18 -21.11 23.36
CA GLU A 391 2.05 -21.41 21.96
C GLU A 391 2.62 -20.26 21.11
N ALA A 392 2.28 -19.00 21.40
CA ALA A 392 2.83 -17.85 20.70
C ALA A 392 4.38 -17.76 20.81
N ILE A 393 4.96 -18.14 21.95
CA ILE A 393 6.41 -18.19 22.17
C ILE A 393 7.05 -19.34 21.39
N ARG A 394 6.47 -20.55 21.49
CA ARG A 394 6.92 -21.74 20.76
C ARG A 394 6.85 -21.51 19.26
N THR A 395 5.83 -20.78 18.81
CA THR A 395 5.62 -20.42 17.43
C THR A 395 6.14 -19.01 17.10
N LYS A 396 7.08 -18.44 17.87
CA LYS A 396 7.78 -17.15 17.59
C LYS A 396 6.90 -16.08 16.93
N ASN A 397 5.65 -15.97 17.33
CA ASN A 397 4.64 -15.19 16.62
C ASN A 397 5.09 -13.72 16.49
N LYS A 398 5.29 -13.21 15.27
CA LYS A 398 5.87 -11.87 15.04
C LYS A 398 5.09 -10.77 15.75
N GLU A 399 3.77 -10.84 15.74
CA GLU A 399 2.87 -9.85 16.34
C GLU A 399 2.88 -9.93 17.87
N PHE A 400 3.11 -11.12 18.43
CA PHE A 400 3.36 -11.31 19.86
C PHE A 400 4.69 -10.72 20.32
N PHE A 401 5.70 -10.72 19.44
CA PHE A 401 7.02 -10.17 19.71
C PHE A 401 7.25 -8.80 19.08
N HIS A 402 6.26 -8.14 18.46
CA HIS A 402 6.47 -7.02 17.54
C HIS A 402 7.14 -5.78 18.17
N GLY A 403 7.00 -5.61 19.50
CA GLY A 403 7.55 -4.47 20.24
C GLY A 403 6.67 -3.22 20.19
N ASP A 404 5.42 -3.36 19.74
CA ASP A 404 4.38 -2.33 19.89
C ASP A 404 3.86 -2.25 21.35
N HIS A 405 3.01 -1.27 21.65
CA HIS A 405 2.50 -1.07 23.01
C HIS A 405 1.64 -2.24 23.53
N TYR A 406 1.06 -3.05 22.63
CA TYR A 406 0.28 -4.23 23.00
C TYR A 406 1.19 -5.41 23.37
N SER A 407 2.15 -5.75 22.50
CA SER A 407 3.13 -6.80 22.76
C SER A 407 4.03 -6.50 23.96
N GLU A 408 4.42 -5.23 24.17
CA GLU A 408 5.14 -4.83 25.40
C GLU A 408 4.32 -5.15 26.66
N ALA A 409 3.02 -4.78 26.68
CA ALA A 409 2.17 -5.01 27.83
C ALA A 409 2.02 -6.51 28.13
N VAL A 410 1.84 -7.33 27.09
CA VAL A 410 1.76 -8.79 27.22
C VAL A 410 3.07 -9.38 27.73
N LEU A 411 4.20 -9.04 27.12
CA LEU A 411 5.50 -9.59 27.47
C LEU A 411 5.90 -9.19 28.89
N ARG A 412 5.58 -7.97 29.31
CA ARG A 412 5.78 -7.51 30.70
C ARG A 412 4.92 -8.32 31.67
N ASP A 413 3.64 -8.51 31.37
CA ASP A 413 2.71 -9.30 32.20
C ASP A 413 3.18 -10.75 32.34
N LEU A 414 3.75 -11.33 31.28
CA LEU A 414 4.25 -12.71 31.28
C LEU A 414 5.61 -12.88 31.98
N LEU A 415 6.54 -11.95 31.76
CA LEU A 415 7.86 -11.99 32.38
C LEU A 415 7.79 -11.67 33.87
N HIS A 416 6.84 -10.85 34.31
CA HIS A 416 6.67 -10.49 35.73
C HIS A 416 5.56 -11.26 36.45
N GLY A 417 4.63 -11.88 35.72
CA GLY A 417 3.55 -12.70 36.27
C GLY A 417 3.93 -14.15 36.57
N ASP A 418 2.99 -14.88 37.15
CA ASP A 418 3.16 -16.28 37.59
C ASP A 418 2.76 -17.32 36.52
N ILE A 419 2.32 -16.85 35.34
CA ILE A 419 1.82 -17.69 34.25
C ILE A 419 2.92 -18.60 33.67
N LEU A 420 4.18 -18.13 33.68
CA LEU A 420 5.33 -18.81 33.07
C LEU A 420 6.41 -19.18 34.08
N THR A 421 7.11 -20.28 33.82
CA THR A 421 8.27 -20.72 34.60
C THR A 421 9.50 -19.88 34.30
N PRO A 422 10.51 -19.82 35.21
CA PRO A 422 11.75 -19.07 34.97
C PRO A 422 12.52 -19.48 33.71
N ALA A 423 12.47 -20.77 33.34
CA ALA A 423 13.10 -21.28 32.12
C ALA A 423 12.39 -20.76 30.86
N GLU A 424 11.05 -20.74 30.86
CA GLU A 424 10.25 -20.19 29.77
C GLU A 424 10.45 -18.68 29.63
N LYS A 425 10.52 -17.95 30.75
CA LYS A 425 10.87 -16.52 30.75
C LYS A 425 12.23 -16.28 30.11
N ARG A 426 13.22 -17.13 30.40
CA ARG A 426 14.54 -17.04 29.79
C ARG A 426 14.52 -17.32 28.29
N GLN A 427 13.72 -18.30 27.87
CA GLN A 427 13.53 -18.62 26.46
C GLN A 427 12.92 -17.45 25.67
N ILE A 428 11.92 -16.75 26.24
CA ILE A 428 11.34 -15.53 25.65
C ILE A 428 12.43 -14.48 25.43
N GLN A 429 13.25 -14.25 26.45
CA GLN A 429 14.34 -13.27 26.40
C GLN A 429 15.38 -13.61 25.33
N ASP A 430 15.80 -14.88 25.23
CA ASP A 430 16.73 -15.32 24.18
C ASP A 430 16.09 -15.19 22.78
N THR A 431 14.81 -15.54 22.64
CA THR A 431 14.05 -15.39 21.39
C THR A 431 13.98 -13.92 20.96
N LEU A 432 13.71 -13.00 21.91
CA LEU A 432 13.75 -11.56 21.65
C LEU A 432 15.12 -11.11 21.15
N ILE A 433 16.21 -11.50 21.81
CA ILE A 433 17.57 -11.05 21.48
C ILE A 433 18.03 -11.56 20.11
N PHE A 434 17.79 -12.83 19.80
CA PHE A 434 18.40 -13.49 18.63
C PHE A 434 17.48 -13.61 17.43
N ASP A 435 16.16 -13.74 17.63
CA ASP A 435 15.20 -13.92 16.54
C ASP A 435 14.43 -12.63 16.22
N PHE A 436 14.24 -11.74 17.21
CA PHE A 436 13.53 -10.46 17.04
C PHE A 436 14.34 -9.25 17.55
N PRO A 437 15.58 -9.06 17.07
CA PRO A 437 16.46 -8.01 17.58
C PRO A 437 15.84 -6.61 17.47
N THR A 438 15.14 -6.32 16.38
CA THR A 438 14.39 -5.06 16.20
C THR A 438 13.37 -4.83 17.32
N SER A 439 12.64 -5.86 17.74
CA SER A 439 11.63 -5.72 18.78
C SER A 439 12.21 -5.75 20.19
N ALA A 440 13.32 -6.46 20.40
CA ALA A 440 14.06 -6.43 21.66
C ALA A 440 14.51 -5.01 22.04
N VAL A 441 14.78 -4.15 21.06
CA VAL A 441 15.12 -2.74 21.28
C VAL A 441 14.02 -1.97 22.01
N PHE A 442 12.74 -2.29 21.75
CA PHE A 442 11.60 -1.62 22.39
C PHE A 442 11.42 -1.97 23.87
N ILE A 443 11.84 -3.18 24.24
CA ILE A 443 11.66 -3.76 25.57
C ILE A 443 12.98 -4.28 26.14
N ILE A 444 14.06 -3.53 25.88
CA ILE A 444 15.42 -4.00 26.13
C ILE A 444 15.66 -4.40 27.59
N ASP A 445 15.06 -3.67 28.52
CA ASP A 445 15.13 -3.96 29.96
C ASP A 445 14.58 -5.35 30.27
N LEU A 446 13.45 -5.71 29.66
CA LEU A 446 12.84 -7.04 29.80
C LEU A 446 13.65 -8.12 29.09
N ALA A 447 14.21 -7.82 27.91
CA ALA A 447 15.02 -8.77 27.14
C ALA A 447 16.31 -9.18 27.85
N VAL A 448 16.93 -8.27 28.61
CA VAL A 448 18.20 -8.53 29.31
C VAL A 448 18.03 -8.72 30.83
N GLU A 449 16.80 -8.73 31.34
CA GLU A 449 16.49 -8.90 32.76
C GLU A 449 17.04 -10.22 33.31
N GLY A 450 17.64 -10.18 34.50
CA GLY A 450 18.21 -11.37 35.15
C GLY A 450 19.55 -11.85 34.57
N ARG A 451 20.12 -11.17 33.57
CA ARG A 451 21.50 -11.37 33.09
C ARG A 451 22.51 -10.61 33.95
N SER A 452 23.74 -11.12 34.02
CA SER A 452 24.86 -10.35 34.59
C SER A 452 25.19 -9.12 33.70
N PRO A 453 25.78 -8.05 34.24
CA PRO A 453 26.08 -6.85 33.45
C PRO A 453 26.88 -7.12 32.15
N THR A 454 27.81 -8.08 32.21
CA THR A 454 28.61 -8.47 31.04
C THR A 454 27.78 -9.20 29.97
N GLU A 455 26.82 -10.03 30.39
CA GLU A 455 25.89 -10.70 29.49
C GLU A 455 24.82 -9.74 28.94
N GLN A 456 24.42 -8.74 29.71
CA GLN A 456 23.53 -7.66 29.24
C GLN A 456 24.20 -6.87 28.12
N GLU A 457 25.44 -6.42 28.35
CA GLU A 457 26.21 -5.70 27.33
C GLU A 457 26.40 -6.55 26.06
N ALA A 458 26.76 -7.83 26.22
CA ALA A 458 26.93 -8.74 25.08
C ALA A 458 25.62 -8.91 24.29
N ALA A 459 24.48 -9.07 24.98
CA ALA A 459 23.17 -9.17 24.34
C ALA A 459 22.81 -7.90 23.56
N VAL A 460 22.96 -6.72 24.18
CA VAL A 460 22.69 -5.44 23.50
C VAL A 460 23.60 -5.26 22.29
N ARG A 461 24.89 -5.60 22.40
CA ARG A 461 25.83 -5.54 21.27
C ARG A 461 25.46 -6.48 20.12
N SER A 462 24.85 -7.63 20.40
CA SER A 462 24.37 -8.55 19.37
C SER A 462 23.10 -8.06 18.66
N ILE A 463 22.27 -7.25 19.32
CA ILE A 463 21.04 -6.68 18.75
C ILE A 463 21.37 -5.56 17.75
N ILE A 464 22.34 -4.70 18.06
CA ILE A 464 22.64 -3.48 17.30
C ILE A 464 22.93 -3.69 15.80
N PRO A 465 23.69 -4.70 15.33
CA PRO A 465 23.92 -4.89 13.90
C PRO A 465 22.68 -5.41 13.14
N GLU A 466 21.76 -6.10 13.81
CA GLU A 466 20.61 -6.78 13.19
C GLU A 466 19.30 -5.98 13.29
N ALA A 467 19.22 -5.03 14.22
CA ALA A 467 18.02 -4.21 14.43
C ALA A 467 17.95 -3.02 13.45
N MET A 468 16.73 -2.61 13.08
CA MET A 468 16.52 -1.44 12.23
C MET A 468 17.04 -0.15 12.88
N SER A 469 17.78 0.66 12.13
CA SER A 469 18.39 1.91 12.61
C SER A 469 17.39 2.87 13.26
N LEU A 470 16.20 3.01 12.67
CA LEU A 470 15.12 3.85 13.23
C LEU A 470 14.82 3.52 14.70
N PHE A 471 14.61 2.25 15.01
CA PHE A 471 14.21 1.83 16.35
C PHE A 471 15.37 1.89 17.34
N LEU A 472 16.58 1.58 16.88
CA LEU A 472 17.80 1.78 17.67
C LEU A 472 17.96 3.23 18.09
N LEU A 473 17.68 4.19 17.20
CA LEU A 473 17.78 5.62 17.50
C LEU A 473 16.66 6.07 18.43
N GLU A 474 15.41 5.64 18.19
CA GLU A 474 14.25 6.00 19.00
C GLU A 474 14.39 5.53 20.46
N LYS A 475 14.97 4.34 20.64
CA LYS A 475 15.16 3.69 21.95
C LYS A 475 16.59 3.81 22.47
N ALA A 476 17.42 4.69 21.90
CA ALA A 476 18.78 4.92 22.39
C ALA A 476 18.86 5.13 23.91
N PRO A 477 17.98 5.93 24.56
CA PRO A 477 18.01 6.10 26.01
C PRO A 477 17.81 4.81 26.82
N SER A 478 17.07 3.84 26.30
CA SER A 478 16.76 2.60 27.02
C SER A 478 17.87 1.55 26.89
N TRP A 479 18.62 1.49 25.79
CA TRP A 479 19.66 0.46 25.62
C TRP A 479 21.10 0.95 25.84
N ILE A 480 21.39 2.23 25.65
CA ILE A 480 22.77 2.74 25.65
C ILE A 480 23.46 2.63 27.01
N GLY A 481 22.67 2.63 28.10
CA GLY A 481 23.16 2.44 29.46
C GLY A 481 23.76 1.05 29.74
N TYR A 482 23.43 0.04 28.92
CA TYR A 482 24.00 -1.30 29.01
C TYR A 482 25.37 -1.42 28.30
N ILE A 483 25.77 -0.41 27.53
CA ILE A 483 27.06 -0.39 26.84
C ILE A 483 28.12 0.22 27.75
N SER A 484 29.17 -0.54 28.07
CA SER A 484 30.31 -0.01 28.81
C SER A 484 31.06 1.03 27.97
N GLY A 485 31.30 2.21 28.57
CA GLY A 485 31.93 3.34 27.89
C GLY A 485 31.46 4.68 28.44
N GLY A 486 32.19 5.74 28.09
CA GLY A 486 31.74 7.12 28.29
C GLY A 486 30.91 7.65 27.12
N PRO A 487 30.42 8.90 27.19
CA PRO A 487 29.62 9.53 26.13
C PRO A 487 30.24 9.45 24.72
N ASP A 488 31.57 9.46 24.62
CA ASP A 488 32.27 9.36 23.33
C ASP A 488 32.07 8.00 22.63
N VAL A 489 32.03 6.90 23.40
CA VAL A 489 31.80 5.55 22.87
C VAL A 489 30.35 5.41 22.40
N HIS A 490 29.43 5.88 23.23
CA HIS A 490 27.99 5.93 22.94
C HIS A 490 27.70 6.72 21.67
N LYS A 491 28.31 7.90 21.55
CA LYS A 491 28.21 8.76 20.37
C LYS A 491 28.75 8.10 19.12
N THR A 492 29.94 7.48 19.18
CA THR A 492 30.53 6.76 18.04
C THR A 492 29.62 5.65 17.52
N MET A 493 28.95 4.92 18.42
CA MET A 493 28.01 3.87 18.02
C MET A 493 26.74 4.43 17.37
N LEU A 494 26.20 5.52 17.90
CA LEU A 494 25.04 6.19 17.30
C LEU A 494 25.40 6.84 15.96
N ASP A 495 26.60 7.40 15.80
CA ASP A 495 27.11 7.92 14.51
C ASP A 495 27.14 6.84 13.43
N ASP A 496 27.60 5.65 13.79
CA ASP A 496 27.58 4.49 12.89
C ASP A 496 26.14 4.13 12.51
N ILE A 497 25.22 4.04 13.48
CA ILE A 497 23.80 3.73 13.22
C ILE A 497 23.14 4.77 12.29
N ILE A 498 23.37 6.07 12.55
CA ILE A 498 22.89 7.17 11.70
C ILE A 498 23.45 7.03 10.29
N SER A 499 24.69 6.56 10.14
CA SER A 499 25.38 6.44 8.86
C SER A 499 25.04 5.17 8.05
N ARG A 500 24.44 4.14 8.66
CA ARG A 500 24.21 2.83 8.01
C ARG A 500 23.18 2.87 6.89
N GLU A 501 22.09 3.60 7.10
CA GLU A 501 20.93 3.61 6.21
C GLU A 501 20.58 5.02 5.73
N ASN A 502 19.86 5.09 4.62
CA ASN A 502 19.22 6.33 4.18
C ASN A 502 17.96 6.58 5.02
N ASP A 503 18.13 7.05 6.26
CA ASP A 503 17.02 7.28 7.19
C ASP A 503 17.17 8.63 7.90
N TYR A 504 16.08 9.39 7.93
CA TYR A 504 16.01 10.73 8.52
C TYR A 504 15.38 10.72 9.93
N ALA A 505 14.99 9.55 10.43
CA ALA A 505 14.34 9.41 11.73
C ALA A 505 15.19 9.90 12.92
N PHE A 506 16.52 9.96 12.77
CA PHE A 506 17.41 10.51 13.79
C PHE A 506 17.05 11.96 14.17
N ILE A 507 16.47 12.74 13.25
CA ILE A 507 16.01 14.10 13.52
C ILE A 507 14.87 14.09 14.52
N ARG A 508 13.85 13.27 14.26
CA ARG A 508 12.72 13.08 15.19
C ARG A 508 13.22 12.61 16.55
N CYS A 509 14.16 11.66 16.58
CA CYS A 509 14.75 11.16 17.82
C CYS A 509 15.54 12.23 18.59
N TYR A 510 16.24 13.12 17.89
CA TYR A 510 16.91 14.26 18.51
C TYR A 510 15.91 15.25 19.12
N LEU A 511 14.86 15.62 18.38
CA LEU A 511 13.82 16.54 18.86
C LEU A 511 13.05 16.00 20.08
N ASN A 512 12.77 14.70 20.09
CA ASN A 512 12.14 14.02 21.22
C ASN A 512 13.09 13.81 22.42
N GLY A 513 14.35 14.26 22.32
CA GLY A 513 15.34 14.18 23.38
C GLY A 513 16.04 12.83 23.52
N ALA A 514 15.74 11.84 22.66
CA ALA A 514 16.37 10.52 22.71
C ALA A 514 17.88 10.56 22.40
N LEU A 515 18.29 11.52 21.56
CA LEU A 515 19.70 11.83 21.27
C LEU A 515 20.20 13.08 22.02
N GLY A 516 19.32 13.70 22.82
CA GLY A 516 19.57 14.95 23.52
C GLY A 516 20.62 14.77 24.62
N GLY A 517 21.71 15.54 24.54
CA GLY A 517 22.84 15.48 25.48
C GLY A 517 24.06 14.68 25.00
N LEU A 518 23.92 13.88 23.93
CA LEU A 518 25.06 13.21 23.25
C LEU A 518 25.49 13.95 21.98
N PHE A 519 24.53 14.54 21.26
CA PHE A 519 24.76 15.31 20.04
C PHE A 519 24.42 16.79 20.24
N SER A 520 25.23 17.66 19.64
CA SER A 520 24.88 19.07 19.47
C SER A 520 23.97 19.27 18.26
N LYS A 521 23.31 20.43 18.18
CA LYS A 521 22.47 20.75 17.01
C LYS A 521 23.29 20.74 15.72
N GLU A 522 24.50 21.31 15.75
CA GLU A 522 25.42 21.40 14.62
C GLU A 522 25.92 20.02 14.15
N GLU A 523 25.90 19.02 15.02
CA GLU A 523 26.23 17.63 14.67
C GLU A 523 25.09 16.95 13.94
N ILE A 524 23.85 17.15 14.38
CA ILE A 524 22.67 16.65 13.69
C ILE A 524 22.48 17.35 12.35
N GLU A 525 22.79 18.65 12.24
CA GLU A 525 22.81 19.38 10.96
C GLU A 525 23.80 18.76 9.98
N ARG A 526 25.02 18.40 10.42
CA ARG A 526 25.99 17.70 9.57
C ARG A 526 25.49 16.32 9.12
N HIS A 527 24.89 15.54 10.02
CA HIS A 527 24.29 14.26 9.65
C HIS A 527 23.15 14.40 8.64
N LEU A 528 22.37 15.48 8.77
CA LEU A 528 21.30 15.81 7.83
C LEU A 528 21.85 16.14 6.44
N GLU A 529 22.90 16.94 6.36
CA GLU A 529 23.61 17.23 5.10
C GLU A 529 24.23 15.95 4.48
N ASP A 530 24.96 15.16 5.29
CA ASP A 530 25.57 13.90 4.84
C ASP A 530 24.54 12.90 4.30
N GLN A 531 23.34 12.85 4.91
CA GLN A 531 22.26 11.98 4.43
C GLN A 531 21.69 12.44 3.10
N GLN A 532 21.54 13.75 2.87
CA GLN A 532 21.08 14.29 1.58
C GLN A 532 22.00 13.87 0.43
N GLU A 533 23.31 13.82 0.65
CA GLU A 533 24.27 13.36 -0.37
C GLU A 533 24.16 11.84 -0.66
N ARG A 534 23.73 11.05 0.32
CA ARG A 534 23.55 9.59 0.19
C ARG A 534 22.23 9.22 -0.47
N GLY A 535 21.20 10.07 -0.35
CA GLY A 535 19.89 9.96 -0.98
C GLY A 535 18.78 10.60 -0.14
N VAL A 536 17.60 10.82 -0.72
CA VAL A 536 16.57 11.65 -0.07
C VAL A 536 15.18 11.00 -0.01
N THR A 537 15.02 9.77 -0.48
CA THR A 537 13.70 9.12 -0.58
C THR A 537 12.99 9.01 0.78
N ARG A 538 13.71 8.73 1.88
CA ARG A 538 13.11 8.70 3.23
C ARG A 538 12.92 10.10 3.84
N ALA A 539 13.58 11.13 3.29
CA ALA A 539 13.46 12.49 3.80
C ALA A 539 12.02 13.01 3.73
N PHE A 540 11.30 12.67 2.65
CA PHE A 540 9.92 13.09 2.44
C PHE A 540 8.95 12.54 3.51
N ARG A 541 9.27 11.39 4.12
CA ARG A 541 8.46 10.80 5.21
C ARG A 541 8.70 11.46 6.57
N GLU A 542 9.82 12.16 6.74
CA GLU A 542 10.21 12.83 7.99
C GLU A 542 10.11 14.37 7.88
N ALA A 543 9.42 14.88 6.85
CA ALA A 543 9.30 16.32 6.56
C ALA A 543 8.83 17.15 7.77
N THR A 544 7.94 16.58 8.60
CA THR A 544 7.46 17.23 9.82
C THR A 544 8.58 17.42 10.85
N ALA A 545 9.37 16.38 11.13
CA ALA A 545 10.48 16.45 12.08
C ALA A 545 11.60 17.35 11.54
N ILE A 546 11.89 17.27 10.24
CA ILE A 546 12.86 18.15 9.56
C ILE A 546 12.46 19.62 9.72
N ARG A 547 11.17 19.96 9.57
CA ARG A 547 10.67 21.32 9.77
C ARG A 547 10.97 21.86 11.16
N GLU A 548 10.61 21.09 12.18
CA GLU A 548 10.76 21.47 13.57
C GLU A 548 12.25 21.66 13.91
N PHE A 549 13.12 20.80 13.38
CA PHE A 549 14.56 20.90 13.56
C PHE A 549 15.19 22.11 12.86
N LEU A 550 14.82 22.35 11.61
CA LEU A 550 15.33 23.47 10.81
C LEU A 550 14.74 24.83 11.22
N GLY A 551 13.61 24.83 11.93
CA GLY A 551 13.05 26.01 12.58
C GLY A 551 12.02 26.79 11.77
N GLY A 552 11.41 26.19 10.74
CA GLY A 552 10.32 26.82 10.00
C GLY A 552 10.03 26.26 8.62
N ASP A 553 8.94 26.76 8.01
CA ASP A 553 8.48 26.37 6.67
C ASP A 553 9.46 26.78 5.57
N ASP A 554 10.14 27.93 5.70
CA ASP A 554 11.08 28.43 4.67
C ASP A 554 12.29 27.49 4.52
N GLN A 555 12.84 27.03 5.64
CA GLN A 555 13.97 26.10 5.65
C GLN A 555 13.55 24.71 5.20
N LEU A 556 12.36 24.24 5.63
CA LEU A 556 11.81 22.97 5.14
C LEU A 556 11.62 23.01 3.62
N ARG A 557 11.05 24.10 3.10
CA ARG A 557 10.86 24.26 1.66
C ARG A 557 12.19 24.22 0.92
N GLY A 558 13.20 24.97 1.37
CA GLY A 558 14.54 24.91 0.79
C GLY A 558 15.14 23.51 0.80
N PHE A 559 14.92 22.75 1.88
CA PHE A 559 15.33 21.35 2.00
C PHE A 559 14.60 20.43 1.01
N LEU A 560 13.27 20.54 0.91
CA LEU A 560 12.44 19.73 0.03
C LEU A 560 12.71 20.04 -1.44
N ASP A 561 12.91 21.30 -1.79
CA ASP A 561 13.25 21.71 -3.16
C ASP A 561 14.62 21.13 -3.58
N HIS A 562 15.59 21.08 -2.66
CA HIS A 562 16.85 20.38 -2.91
C HIS A 562 16.66 18.87 -3.06
N ALA A 563 15.88 18.24 -2.17
CA ALA A 563 15.56 16.82 -2.26
C ALA A 563 14.80 16.46 -3.56
N ALA A 564 13.90 17.34 -4.02
CA ALA A 564 13.13 17.16 -5.24
C ALA A 564 14.02 17.14 -6.50
N ILE A 565 15.14 17.86 -6.50
CA ILE A 565 16.14 17.78 -7.58
C ILE A 565 16.75 16.37 -7.67
N ILE A 566 16.90 15.68 -6.54
CA ILE A 566 17.53 14.36 -6.44
C ILE A 566 16.51 13.24 -6.67
N ASP A 567 15.33 13.31 -6.03
CA ASP A 567 14.25 12.32 -6.14
C ASP A 567 12.87 13.00 -6.33
N PRO A 568 12.59 13.47 -7.56
CA PRO A 568 11.32 14.14 -7.84
C PRO A 568 10.10 13.21 -7.71
N TYR A 569 10.30 11.89 -7.87
CA TYR A 569 9.24 10.88 -7.74
C TYR A 569 8.84 10.68 -6.29
N GLY A 570 9.81 10.61 -5.38
CA GLY A 570 9.59 10.51 -3.94
C GLY A 570 8.79 11.70 -3.37
N LEU A 571 9.07 12.91 -3.88
CA LEU A 571 8.32 14.13 -3.54
C LEU A 571 6.84 13.97 -3.90
N VAL A 572 6.54 13.65 -5.16
CA VAL A 572 5.14 13.56 -5.63
C VAL A 572 4.39 12.39 -4.97
N ALA A 573 5.06 11.28 -4.71
CA ALA A 573 4.48 10.14 -3.99
C ALA A 573 4.13 10.46 -2.53
N SER A 574 4.78 11.46 -1.92
CA SER A 574 4.59 11.87 -0.51
C SER A 574 3.99 13.28 -0.38
N PHE A 575 3.39 13.80 -1.45
CA PHE A 575 3.03 15.22 -1.58
C PHE A 575 1.98 15.69 -0.58
N ASP A 576 1.17 14.76 -0.05
CA ASP A 576 0.13 15.05 0.94
C ASP A 576 0.69 15.71 2.21
N GLN A 577 1.91 15.37 2.62
CA GLN A 577 2.54 15.84 3.87
C GLN A 577 2.97 17.31 3.83
N PHE A 578 3.26 17.86 2.65
CA PHE A 578 3.83 19.21 2.50
C PHE A 578 3.20 20.02 1.37
N SER A 579 2.06 19.56 0.85
CA SER A 579 1.26 20.25 -0.18
C SER A 579 0.97 21.73 0.11
N TYR A 580 0.90 22.13 1.38
CA TYR A 580 0.64 23.51 1.80
C TYR A 580 1.79 24.50 1.49
N LEU A 581 3.01 24.00 1.26
CA LEU A 581 4.18 24.82 0.93
C LEU A 581 4.20 25.26 -0.54
N TYR A 582 3.39 24.61 -1.37
CA TYR A 582 3.37 24.77 -2.82
C TYR A 582 2.05 25.40 -3.27
N THR A 583 2.16 26.26 -4.27
CA THR A 583 1.01 26.84 -4.98
C THR A 583 0.41 25.82 -5.97
N PRO A 584 -0.84 25.99 -6.40
CA PRO A 584 -1.41 25.17 -7.47
C PRO A 584 -0.58 25.20 -8.76
N GLU A 585 -0.04 26.36 -9.12
CA GLU A 585 0.80 26.55 -10.30
C GLU A 585 2.12 25.77 -10.19
N GLU A 586 2.80 25.86 -9.03
CA GLU A 586 4.01 25.08 -8.77
C GLU A 586 3.70 23.57 -8.75
N THR A 587 2.60 23.17 -8.09
CA THR A 587 2.16 21.76 -8.03
C THR A 587 1.91 21.20 -9.42
N LYS A 588 1.21 21.96 -10.26
CA LYS A 588 0.95 21.61 -11.66
C LYS A 588 2.26 21.48 -12.44
N GLY A 589 3.18 22.43 -12.27
CA GLY A 589 4.52 22.36 -12.87
C GLY A 589 5.26 21.08 -12.48
N PHE A 590 5.32 20.75 -11.19
CA PHE A 590 6.01 19.54 -10.72
C PHE A 590 5.43 18.25 -11.30
N ILE A 591 4.10 18.08 -11.32
CA ILE A 591 3.49 16.85 -11.85
C ILE A 591 3.66 16.74 -13.36
N GLU A 592 3.58 17.85 -14.09
CA GLU A 592 3.79 17.87 -15.54
C GLU A 592 5.25 17.58 -15.88
N ASP A 593 6.21 18.16 -15.14
CA ASP A 593 7.65 17.97 -15.34
C ASP A 593 8.11 16.51 -15.17
N ILE A 594 7.43 15.73 -14.32
CA ILE A 594 7.85 14.35 -14.02
C ILE A 594 7.02 13.30 -14.77
N ALA A 595 5.80 13.63 -15.22
CA ALA A 595 4.88 12.70 -15.89
C ALA A 595 5.35 12.26 -17.29
N ASP A 596 6.44 12.86 -17.79
CA ASP A 596 6.98 12.59 -19.12
C ASP A 596 7.64 11.21 -19.28
N ASN A 597 7.74 10.40 -18.23
CA ASN A 597 8.06 8.98 -18.34
C ASN A 597 7.18 8.10 -17.44
N GLU A 598 7.20 6.79 -17.70
CA GLU A 598 6.33 5.81 -17.06
C GLU A 598 6.49 5.78 -15.54
N ARG A 599 7.73 5.86 -15.03
CA ARG A 599 8.03 5.90 -13.60
C ARG A 599 7.44 7.14 -12.94
N GLY A 600 7.61 8.31 -13.56
CA GLY A 600 7.11 9.56 -13.02
C GLY A 600 5.60 9.68 -13.08
N PHE A 601 4.98 9.26 -14.18
CA PHE A 601 3.52 9.16 -14.23
C PHE A 601 2.99 8.16 -13.20
N GLY A 602 3.68 7.02 -13.00
CA GLY A 602 3.38 6.08 -11.94
C GLY A 602 3.36 6.74 -10.56
N ALA A 603 4.38 7.53 -10.24
CA ALA A 603 4.45 8.31 -9.00
C ALA A 603 3.33 9.36 -8.89
N CYS A 604 2.98 10.04 -9.99
CA CYS A 604 1.83 10.96 -10.03
C CYS A 604 0.52 10.24 -9.69
N ILE A 605 0.28 9.07 -10.28
CA ILE A 605 -0.94 8.30 -10.02
C ILE A 605 -0.98 7.77 -8.58
N ASP A 606 0.16 7.34 -8.03
CA ASP A 606 0.24 6.87 -6.65
C ASP A 606 0.04 8.02 -5.64
N GLY A 607 0.57 9.21 -5.95
CA GLY A 607 0.47 10.42 -5.12
C GLY A 607 -0.80 11.27 -5.32
N ILE A 608 -1.74 10.86 -6.20
CA ILE A 608 -2.87 11.69 -6.64
C ILE A 608 -3.79 12.17 -5.51
N ARG A 609 -3.86 11.44 -4.40
CA ARG A 609 -4.62 11.85 -3.22
C ARG A 609 -4.06 13.14 -2.59
N GLY A 610 -2.74 13.33 -2.64
CA GLY A 610 -2.06 14.51 -2.13
C GLY A 610 -2.21 15.69 -3.08
N TRP A 611 -1.54 15.64 -4.24
CA TRP A 611 -1.50 16.77 -5.18
C TRP A 611 -2.85 17.04 -5.86
N GLY A 612 -3.66 16.00 -6.10
CA GLY A 612 -4.99 16.14 -6.73
C GLY A 612 -6.00 16.88 -5.86
N SER A 613 -5.70 17.11 -4.58
CA SER A 613 -6.51 17.97 -3.69
C SER A 613 -6.19 19.46 -3.86
N VAL A 614 -4.92 19.79 -4.20
CA VAL A 614 -4.41 21.14 -4.41
C VAL A 614 -4.94 21.73 -5.72
N LEU A 615 -5.05 20.90 -6.75
CA LEU A 615 -5.53 21.31 -8.07
C LEU A 615 -7.06 21.33 -8.18
N THR A 616 -7.58 21.96 -9.22
CA THR A 616 -9.00 21.83 -9.56
C THR A 616 -9.27 20.45 -10.15
N LYS A 617 -10.50 19.93 -10.02
CA LYS A 617 -10.88 18.66 -10.66
C LYS A 617 -10.68 18.72 -12.18
N GLU A 618 -10.86 19.90 -12.76
CA GLU A 618 -10.65 20.13 -14.19
C GLU A 618 -9.17 20.04 -14.57
N ASP A 619 -8.25 20.60 -13.77
CA ASP A 619 -6.81 20.44 -13.97
C ASP A 619 -6.38 18.97 -13.89
N VAL A 620 -6.89 18.23 -12.89
CA VAL A 620 -6.60 16.79 -12.76
C VAL A 620 -7.14 16.03 -13.97
N PHE A 621 -8.37 16.33 -14.42
CA PHE A 621 -8.91 15.74 -15.63
C PHE A 621 -8.04 16.05 -16.84
N GLN A 622 -7.62 17.30 -17.05
CA GLN A 622 -6.77 17.69 -18.17
C GLN A 622 -5.43 16.94 -18.15
N PHE A 623 -4.80 16.83 -16.98
CA PHE A 623 -3.59 16.03 -16.80
C PHE A 623 -3.81 14.56 -17.21
N LEU A 624 -4.84 13.91 -16.66
CA LEU A 624 -5.13 12.52 -16.98
C LEU A 624 -5.51 12.34 -18.45
N ASP A 625 -6.29 13.27 -19.01
CA ASP A 625 -6.73 13.25 -20.41
C ASP A 625 -5.57 13.43 -21.38
N GLN A 626 -4.59 14.27 -21.03
CA GLN A 626 -3.34 14.45 -21.77
C GLN A 626 -2.51 13.17 -21.81
N TYR A 627 -2.42 12.45 -20.70
CA TYR A 627 -1.54 11.29 -20.56
C TYR A 627 -2.24 9.94 -20.77
N LYS A 628 -3.59 9.88 -20.84
CA LYS A 628 -4.36 8.62 -20.92
C LYS A 628 -3.96 7.73 -22.08
N ALA A 629 -3.61 8.34 -23.22
CA ALA A 629 -3.26 7.61 -24.43
C ALA A 629 -1.87 6.95 -24.34
N ARG A 630 -1.02 7.45 -23.43
CA ARG A 630 0.35 6.97 -23.24
C ARG A 630 0.45 5.94 -22.11
N TYR A 631 -0.28 6.17 -21.01
CA TYR A 631 -0.15 5.36 -19.78
C TYR A 631 -1.47 4.72 -19.37
N THR A 632 -2.23 4.26 -20.36
CA THR A 632 -3.52 3.61 -20.16
C THR A 632 -3.45 2.47 -19.15
N GLU A 633 -2.42 1.64 -19.24
CA GLU A 633 -2.21 0.51 -18.32
C GLU A 633 -2.13 0.98 -16.86
N ARG A 634 -1.34 2.03 -16.57
CA ARG A 634 -1.21 2.56 -15.21
C ARG A 634 -2.54 3.09 -14.68
N LEU A 635 -3.32 3.78 -15.52
CA LEU A 635 -4.64 4.29 -15.17
C LEU A 635 -5.66 3.19 -14.87
N LEU A 636 -5.61 2.08 -15.63
CA LEU A 636 -6.50 0.93 -15.43
C LEU A 636 -6.10 0.13 -14.19
N SER A 637 -4.80 0.09 -13.86
CA SER A 637 -4.28 -0.59 -12.67
C SER A 637 -4.55 0.16 -11.34
N ASN A 638 -4.74 1.49 -11.38
CA ASN A 638 -4.98 2.31 -10.18
C ASN A 638 -6.07 3.38 -10.45
N LEU A 639 -7.26 3.16 -9.90
CA LEU A 639 -8.45 3.99 -10.13
C LEU A 639 -8.68 5.08 -9.06
N HIS A 640 -7.69 5.39 -8.22
CA HIS A 640 -7.81 6.45 -7.19
C HIS A 640 -8.05 7.85 -7.77
N TRP A 641 -7.69 8.07 -9.03
CA TRP A 641 -7.98 9.30 -9.76
C TRP A 641 -9.49 9.60 -9.89
N TRP A 642 -10.38 8.61 -9.73
CA TRP A 642 -11.83 8.76 -9.91
C TRP A 642 -12.44 9.90 -9.09
N GLU A 643 -12.07 10.04 -7.82
CA GLU A 643 -12.62 11.05 -6.91
C GLU A 643 -12.18 12.48 -7.27
N HIS A 644 -11.03 12.61 -7.93
CA HIS A 644 -10.39 13.87 -8.31
C HIS A 644 -10.81 14.38 -9.70
N VAL A 645 -11.58 13.61 -10.48
CA VAL A 645 -12.10 13.99 -11.79
C VAL A 645 -13.54 14.52 -11.68
N PRO A 646 -14.00 15.47 -12.52
CA PRO A 646 -15.37 15.97 -12.50
C PRO A 646 -16.38 14.84 -12.76
N PRO A 647 -17.47 14.72 -11.97
CA PRO A 647 -18.42 13.61 -12.07
C PRO A 647 -18.91 13.31 -13.49
N GLY A 648 -19.22 14.35 -14.27
CA GLY A 648 -19.69 14.20 -15.66
C GLY A 648 -18.66 13.67 -16.66
N LYS A 649 -17.37 13.63 -16.30
CA LYS A 649 -16.27 13.21 -17.21
C LYS A 649 -15.69 11.83 -16.90
N ARG A 650 -15.95 11.30 -15.70
CA ARG A 650 -15.33 10.06 -15.19
C ARG A 650 -15.57 8.84 -16.09
N ARG A 651 -16.82 8.62 -16.49
CA ARG A 651 -17.20 7.47 -17.34
C ARG A 651 -16.57 7.55 -18.73
N ALA A 652 -16.53 8.76 -19.32
CA ALA A 652 -15.90 8.97 -20.62
C ALA A 652 -14.39 8.68 -20.56
N LEU A 653 -13.70 9.19 -19.53
CA LEU A 653 -12.26 8.94 -19.36
C LEU A 653 -11.94 7.45 -19.20
N LEU A 654 -12.71 6.72 -18.39
CA LEU A 654 -12.52 5.27 -18.23
C LEU A 654 -12.83 4.50 -19.53
N GLY A 655 -13.91 4.87 -20.24
CA GLY A 655 -14.26 4.30 -21.53
C GLY A 655 -13.17 4.51 -22.58
N ASP A 656 -12.59 5.71 -22.63
CA ASP A 656 -11.47 6.02 -23.52
C ASP A 656 -10.25 5.14 -23.20
N CYS A 657 -9.91 4.97 -21.92
CA CYS A 657 -8.81 4.09 -21.52
C CYS A 657 -9.01 2.65 -22.02
N ILE A 658 -10.22 2.11 -21.87
CA ILE A 658 -10.56 0.76 -22.38
C ILE A 658 -10.37 0.69 -23.90
N ALA A 659 -10.84 1.69 -24.63
CA ALA A 659 -10.75 1.72 -26.09
C ALA A 659 -9.32 1.89 -26.61
N ILE A 660 -8.46 2.59 -25.87
CA ILE A 660 -7.06 2.84 -26.23
C ILE A 660 -6.24 1.55 -26.12
N ASN A 661 -6.41 0.78 -25.04
CA ASN A 661 -5.70 -0.49 -24.85
C ASN A 661 -6.65 -1.59 -24.34
N PRO A 662 -7.45 -2.20 -25.25
CA PRO A 662 -8.36 -3.28 -24.90
C PRO A 662 -7.66 -4.49 -24.24
N PRO A 663 -6.46 -4.94 -24.67
CA PRO A 663 -5.72 -5.99 -23.95
C PRO A 663 -5.44 -5.65 -22.48
N ALA A 664 -5.02 -4.42 -22.16
CA ALA A 664 -4.80 -4.01 -20.76
C ALA A 664 -6.11 -3.95 -19.94
N ALA A 665 -7.23 -3.59 -20.57
CA ALA A 665 -8.54 -3.64 -19.93
C ALA A 665 -9.02 -5.08 -19.66
N LEU A 666 -8.65 -6.05 -20.51
CA LEU A 666 -8.91 -7.47 -20.27
C LEU A 666 -8.13 -7.98 -19.05
N GLU A 667 -6.92 -7.47 -18.83
CA GLU A 667 -6.10 -7.80 -17.65
C GLU A 667 -6.75 -7.31 -16.34
N HIS A 668 -7.37 -6.12 -16.35
CA HIS A 668 -7.97 -5.45 -15.15
C HIS A 668 -9.51 -5.41 -15.14
N PHE A 669 -10.16 -6.42 -15.73
CA PHE A 669 -11.62 -6.41 -15.92
C PHE A 669 -12.42 -6.30 -14.60
N ASN A 670 -11.93 -6.91 -13.50
CA ASN A 670 -12.64 -6.95 -12.21
C ASN A 670 -12.69 -5.59 -11.50
N GLU A 671 -11.67 -4.76 -11.72
CA GLU A 671 -11.56 -3.42 -11.16
C GLU A 671 -12.43 -2.45 -11.96
N VAL A 672 -12.34 -2.53 -13.29
CA VAL A 672 -13.03 -1.63 -14.23
C VAL A 672 -14.55 -1.83 -14.22
N SER A 673 -15.02 -3.08 -14.10
CA SER A 673 -16.47 -3.40 -14.10
C SER A 673 -17.26 -2.80 -12.93
N ARG A 674 -16.60 -2.37 -11.84
CA ARG A 674 -17.26 -1.73 -10.67
C ARG A 674 -17.88 -0.36 -10.94
N PHE A 675 -17.54 0.26 -12.07
CA PHE A 675 -17.92 1.62 -12.41
C PHE A 675 -19.04 1.69 -13.46
N ASP A 676 -19.64 0.53 -13.80
CA ASP A 676 -20.73 0.37 -14.78
C ASP A 676 -20.41 0.94 -16.17
N VAL A 677 -19.13 0.98 -16.56
CA VAL A 677 -18.70 1.46 -17.89
C VAL A 677 -18.70 0.35 -18.94
N ILE A 678 -18.40 -0.89 -18.54
CA ILE A 678 -18.37 -2.06 -19.42
C ILE A 678 -18.99 -3.27 -18.73
N GLN A 679 -19.66 -4.14 -19.50
CA GLN A 679 -20.48 -5.22 -18.92
C GLN A 679 -19.86 -6.61 -19.10
N SER A 680 -18.95 -6.81 -20.07
CA SER A 680 -18.38 -8.14 -20.39
C SER A 680 -17.00 -8.08 -21.04
N GLN A 681 -16.27 -9.20 -21.05
CA GLN A 681 -14.97 -9.31 -21.74
C GLN A 681 -15.15 -9.38 -23.27
N GLU A 682 -16.25 -9.96 -23.75
CA GLU A 682 -16.62 -10.03 -25.16
C GLU A 682 -16.77 -8.63 -25.77
N GLU A 683 -17.31 -7.68 -24.98
CA GLU A 683 -17.42 -6.28 -25.38
C GLU A 683 -16.04 -5.65 -25.62
N ILE A 684 -15.05 -5.94 -24.75
CA ILE A 684 -13.67 -5.46 -24.91
C ILE A 684 -13.00 -6.07 -26.16
N VAL A 685 -13.16 -7.38 -26.36
CA VAL A 685 -12.61 -8.09 -27.54
C VAL A 685 -13.25 -7.59 -28.84
N SER A 686 -14.57 -7.36 -28.85
CA SER A 686 -15.27 -6.80 -29.99
C SER A 686 -14.82 -5.38 -30.29
N MET A 687 -14.59 -4.56 -29.25
CA MET A 687 -14.10 -3.20 -29.39
C MET A 687 -12.69 -3.16 -30.01
N GLY A 688 -11.80 -4.04 -29.56
CA GLY A 688 -10.45 -4.15 -30.08
C GLY A 688 -10.38 -4.68 -31.52
N SER A 689 -11.09 -5.77 -31.80
CA SER A 689 -11.09 -6.41 -33.13
C SER A 689 -11.76 -5.58 -34.23
N ALA A 690 -12.72 -4.73 -33.88
CA ALA A 690 -13.39 -3.82 -34.82
C ALA A 690 -12.54 -2.59 -35.21
N ASN A 691 -11.39 -2.38 -34.55
CA ASN A 691 -10.53 -1.23 -34.81
C ASN A 691 -9.55 -1.51 -35.97
N ASP A 692 -10.05 -1.48 -37.20
CA ASP A 692 -9.28 -1.77 -38.43
C ASP A 692 -8.00 -0.92 -38.55
N VAL A 693 -8.01 0.31 -38.02
CA VAL A 693 -6.86 1.22 -38.05
C VAL A 693 -5.72 0.71 -37.17
N LEU A 694 -6.01 0.26 -35.95
CA LEU A 694 -5.01 -0.29 -35.03
C LEU A 694 -4.52 -1.66 -35.51
N VAL A 695 -5.46 -2.53 -35.92
CA VAL A 695 -5.14 -3.85 -36.47
C VAL A 695 -4.24 -3.74 -37.71
N ALA A 696 -4.36 -2.67 -38.50
CA ALA A 696 -3.50 -2.46 -39.66
C ALA A 696 -2.01 -2.28 -39.34
N TYR A 697 -1.61 -1.90 -38.12
CA TYR A 697 -0.18 -1.81 -37.75
C TYR A 697 0.45 -3.19 -37.56
N ALA A 698 -0.31 -4.10 -36.95
CA ALA A 698 0.14 -5.46 -36.63
C ALA A 698 -0.90 -6.51 -37.08
N PRO A 699 -1.19 -6.62 -38.38
CA PRO A 699 -2.32 -7.41 -38.88
C PRO A 699 -2.16 -8.91 -38.64
N ILE A 700 -0.92 -9.42 -38.53
CA ILE A 700 -0.69 -10.82 -38.23
C ILE A 700 -0.89 -11.03 -36.72
N THR A 701 -0.14 -10.29 -35.91
CA THR A 701 -0.09 -10.46 -34.45
C THR A 701 -1.43 -10.22 -33.77
N LEU A 702 -2.13 -9.14 -34.12
CA LEU A 702 -3.41 -8.80 -33.48
C LEU A 702 -4.59 -9.65 -33.95
N ARG A 703 -4.57 -10.13 -35.20
CA ARG A 703 -5.62 -11.05 -35.67
C ARG A 703 -5.49 -12.41 -35.01
N GLU A 704 -4.28 -12.94 -34.88
CA GLU A 704 -4.01 -14.15 -34.10
C GLU A 704 -4.54 -13.98 -32.67
N PHE A 705 -4.17 -12.87 -32.01
CA PHE A 705 -4.65 -12.56 -30.66
C PHE A 705 -6.18 -12.57 -30.54
N TYR A 706 -6.90 -11.75 -31.31
CA TYR A 706 -8.36 -11.62 -31.15
C TYR A 706 -9.14 -12.85 -31.60
N ASN A 707 -8.62 -13.64 -32.54
CA ASN A 707 -9.26 -14.89 -32.95
C ASN A 707 -9.17 -15.97 -31.87
N ASP A 708 -8.07 -15.97 -31.12
CA ASP A 708 -7.73 -17.08 -30.24
C ASP A 708 -7.96 -16.74 -28.77
N ILE A 709 -7.92 -15.46 -28.34
CA ILE A 709 -7.92 -15.10 -26.91
C ILE A 709 -9.13 -15.63 -26.13
N LEU A 710 -10.34 -15.52 -26.69
CA LEU A 710 -11.56 -16.06 -26.06
C LEU A 710 -11.65 -17.59 -26.16
N ARG A 711 -10.91 -18.21 -27.08
CA ARG A 711 -10.86 -19.68 -27.29
C ARG A 711 -9.77 -20.35 -26.48
N THR A 712 -8.72 -19.61 -26.13
CA THR A 712 -7.61 -20.07 -25.31
C THR A 712 -8.08 -20.20 -23.86
N THR A 713 -8.29 -21.45 -23.46
CA THR A 713 -8.65 -21.82 -22.09
C THR A 713 -7.43 -21.97 -21.18
N ASP A 714 -6.24 -22.12 -21.78
CA ASP A 714 -4.98 -22.21 -21.07
C ASP A 714 -4.56 -20.85 -20.51
N ARG A 715 -4.39 -20.75 -19.19
CA ARG A 715 -4.25 -19.45 -18.53
C ARG A 715 -2.95 -18.72 -18.85
N ALA A 716 -1.78 -19.37 -18.85
CA ALA A 716 -0.51 -18.70 -19.15
C ALA A 716 -0.35 -18.46 -20.64
N SER A 717 -0.87 -19.32 -21.52
CA SER A 717 -0.95 -18.97 -22.94
C SER A 717 -1.86 -17.75 -23.13
N ARG A 718 -3.04 -17.72 -22.48
CA ARG A 718 -3.95 -16.57 -22.52
C ARG A 718 -3.28 -15.30 -21.98
N ARG A 719 -2.56 -15.41 -20.86
CA ARG A 719 -1.81 -14.32 -20.24
C ARG A 719 -0.67 -13.83 -21.12
N SER A 720 0.16 -14.73 -21.66
CA SER A 720 1.24 -14.41 -22.59
C SER A 720 0.70 -13.69 -23.82
N MET A 721 -0.41 -14.19 -24.39
CA MET A 721 -1.11 -13.54 -25.49
C MET A 721 -1.56 -12.12 -25.12
N ILE A 722 -2.09 -11.91 -23.92
CA ILE A 722 -2.49 -10.57 -23.43
C ILE A 722 -1.27 -9.66 -23.29
N ILE A 723 -0.17 -10.15 -22.72
CA ILE A 723 1.08 -9.38 -22.54
C ILE A 723 1.64 -8.97 -23.91
N ASP A 724 1.79 -9.91 -24.83
CA ASP A 724 2.31 -9.65 -26.18
C ASP A 724 1.41 -8.62 -26.91
N ALA A 725 0.08 -8.80 -26.83
CA ALA A 725 -0.86 -7.87 -27.45
C ALA A 725 -0.84 -6.49 -26.77
N LYS A 726 -0.67 -6.44 -25.45
CA LYS A 726 -0.56 -5.19 -24.67
C LYS A 726 0.66 -4.38 -25.12
N GLU A 727 1.82 -5.01 -25.27
CA GLU A 727 3.05 -4.36 -25.76
C GLU A 727 2.91 -3.85 -27.19
N VAL A 728 2.26 -4.62 -28.06
CA VAL A 728 1.95 -4.20 -29.43
C VAL A 728 1.04 -2.96 -29.41
N TYR A 729 -0.02 -2.96 -28.60
CA TYR A 729 -0.92 -1.79 -28.48
C TYR A 729 -0.19 -0.57 -27.92
N THR A 730 0.66 -0.74 -26.91
CA THR A 730 1.50 0.32 -26.36
C THR A 730 2.40 0.93 -27.44
N SER A 731 3.05 0.08 -28.25
CA SER A 731 3.88 0.53 -29.37
C SER A 731 3.07 1.31 -30.41
N ILE A 732 1.92 0.77 -30.85
CA ILE A 732 1.06 1.42 -31.85
C ILE A 732 0.56 2.78 -31.34
N ASN A 733 0.12 2.86 -30.10
CA ASN A 733 -0.39 4.10 -29.52
C ASN A 733 0.71 5.17 -29.43
N ALA A 734 1.91 4.81 -28.99
CA ALA A 734 3.05 5.71 -28.99
C ALA A 734 3.40 6.24 -30.40
N ILE A 735 3.42 5.35 -31.40
CA ILE A 735 3.67 5.73 -32.81
C ILE A 735 2.63 6.73 -33.32
N ARG A 736 1.35 6.48 -33.02
CA ARG A 736 0.23 7.34 -33.43
C ARG A 736 0.30 8.70 -32.75
N LEU A 737 0.53 8.74 -31.43
CA LEU A 737 0.64 9.98 -30.67
C LEU A 737 1.84 10.82 -31.13
N ALA A 738 2.94 10.16 -31.49
CA ALA A 738 4.10 10.81 -32.08
C ALA A 738 3.89 11.23 -33.55
N ASN A 739 2.71 11.00 -34.14
CA ASN A 739 2.39 11.27 -35.55
C ASN A 739 3.38 10.61 -36.53
N LEU A 740 3.86 9.40 -36.22
CA LEU A 740 4.86 8.67 -37.04
C LEU A 740 4.22 7.62 -37.96
N SER A 741 2.88 7.63 -38.08
CA SER A 741 2.12 6.67 -38.87
C SER A 741 2.46 6.67 -40.36
N ALA A 742 2.73 7.84 -40.93
CA ALA A 742 3.10 7.96 -42.34
C ALA A 742 4.48 7.35 -42.59
N ASP A 743 5.45 7.70 -41.75
CA ASP A 743 6.82 7.18 -41.81
C ASP A 743 6.86 5.65 -41.60
N PHE A 744 6.07 5.13 -40.66
CA PHE A 744 5.95 3.69 -40.44
C PHE A 744 5.40 2.97 -41.67
N ASN A 745 4.44 3.57 -42.37
CA ASN A 745 3.90 2.99 -43.60
C ASN A 745 4.88 3.07 -44.78
N THR A 746 5.79 4.04 -44.81
CA THR A 746 6.83 4.17 -45.85
C THR A 746 7.77 2.96 -45.85
N ILE A 747 8.16 2.48 -44.67
CA ILE A 747 9.08 1.33 -44.56
C ILE A 747 8.41 -0.02 -44.80
N ARG A 748 7.07 -0.04 -44.90
CA ARG A 748 6.31 -1.28 -45.03
C ARG A 748 6.43 -1.83 -46.46
N PRO A 749 6.90 -3.08 -46.63
CA PRO A 749 7.00 -3.69 -47.96
C PRO A 749 5.60 -3.92 -48.54
N LYS A 750 5.52 -3.95 -49.88
CA LYS A 750 4.26 -4.12 -50.63
C LYS A 750 3.50 -5.41 -50.25
N ASP A 751 4.23 -6.47 -49.96
CA ASP A 751 3.68 -7.78 -49.59
C ASP A 751 3.42 -7.92 -48.07
N GLY A 752 3.64 -6.85 -47.29
CA GLY A 752 3.51 -6.86 -45.84
C GLY A 752 4.74 -7.43 -45.11
N PHE A 753 4.83 -7.17 -43.80
CA PHE A 753 5.88 -7.73 -42.97
C PHE A 753 5.59 -9.20 -42.64
N ILE A 754 6.64 -9.99 -42.47
CA ILE A 754 6.56 -11.20 -41.65
C ILE A 754 6.51 -10.81 -40.16
N LYS A 755 5.93 -11.65 -39.30
CA LYS A 755 5.71 -11.36 -37.87
C LYS A 755 6.94 -10.78 -37.15
N ALA A 756 8.10 -11.42 -37.26
CA ALA A 756 9.33 -10.92 -36.63
C ALA A 756 9.76 -9.52 -37.12
N LYS A 757 9.49 -9.19 -38.38
CA LYS A 757 9.79 -7.87 -38.97
C LYS A 757 8.74 -6.83 -38.60
N GLU A 758 7.50 -7.25 -38.38
CA GLU A 758 6.41 -6.42 -37.87
C GLU A 758 6.74 -5.95 -36.45
N GLU A 759 7.09 -6.89 -35.56
CA GLU A 759 7.51 -6.62 -34.18
C GLU A 759 8.77 -5.73 -34.13
N GLU A 760 9.78 -6.02 -34.96
CA GLU A 760 10.99 -5.21 -35.05
C GLU A 760 10.69 -3.77 -35.50
N ALA A 761 9.86 -3.61 -36.54
CA ALA A 761 9.46 -2.29 -37.04
C ALA A 761 8.71 -1.49 -35.98
N LEU A 762 7.78 -2.14 -35.25
CA LEU A 762 7.05 -1.52 -34.15
C LEU A 762 7.99 -1.09 -33.03
N ALA A 763 8.95 -1.93 -32.63
CA ALA A 763 9.91 -1.59 -31.60
C ALA A 763 10.82 -0.42 -31.99
N ILE A 764 11.29 -0.36 -33.24
CA ILE A 764 12.09 0.77 -33.74
C ILE A 764 11.27 2.07 -33.73
N PHE A 765 10.05 2.02 -34.24
CA PHE A 765 9.18 3.19 -34.30
C PHE A 765 8.65 3.61 -32.94
N TYR A 766 8.51 2.67 -32.01
CA TYR A 766 8.30 2.96 -30.60
C TYR A 766 9.48 3.76 -30.03
N CYS A 767 10.72 3.33 -30.27
CA CYS A 767 11.89 4.11 -29.86
C CYS A 767 11.95 5.51 -30.51
N PHE A 768 11.58 5.64 -31.79
CA PHE A 768 11.46 6.97 -32.43
C PHE A 768 10.37 7.82 -31.77
N ALA A 769 9.23 7.23 -31.42
CA ALA A 769 8.19 7.93 -30.69
C ALA A 769 8.71 8.43 -29.32
N LEU A 770 9.47 7.60 -28.60
CA LEU A 770 10.13 7.98 -27.34
C LEU A 770 11.17 9.10 -27.53
N PHE A 771 11.93 9.09 -28.62
CA PHE A 771 12.87 10.18 -28.94
C PHE A 771 12.17 11.48 -29.30
N LYS A 772 11.15 11.41 -30.15
CA LYS A 772 10.35 12.59 -30.50
C LYS A 772 9.69 13.20 -29.27
N GLN A 773 9.31 12.36 -28.32
CA GLN A 773 8.70 12.79 -27.08
C GLN A 773 9.70 13.39 -26.09
N SER A 774 10.86 12.77 -25.91
CA SER A 774 11.89 13.27 -24.98
C SER A 774 12.56 14.55 -25.47
N ASP A 775 12.75 14.72 -26.79
CA ASP A 775 13.34 15.94 -27.37
C ASP A 775 12.77 16.19 -28.79
N PRO A 776 11.61 16.87 -28.89
CA PRO A 776 10.93 17.11 -30.17
C PRO A 776 11.73 18.00 -31.13
N GLU A 777 12.45 19.00 -30.61
CA GLU A 777 13.20 19.96 -31.44
C GLU A 777 14.37 19.28 -32.13
N ARG A 778 15.11 18.45 -31.38
CA ARG A 778 16.17 17.63 -31.93
C ARG A 778 15.64 16.60 -32.90
N PHE A 779 14.52 15.94 -32.55
CA PHE A 779 13.90 14.96 -33.43
C PHE A 779 13.45 15.59 -34.76
N ALA A 780 12.98 16.83 -34.75
CA ALA A 780 12.59 17.56 -35.96
C ALA A 780 13.75 17.81 -36.94
N GLN A 781 15.01 17.66 -36.49
CA GLN A 781 16.19 17.74 -37.35
C GLN A 781 16.45 16.44 -38.13
N ILE A 782 15.73 15.36 -37.81
CA ILE A 782 15.78 14.10 -38.55
C ILE A 782 14.92 14.26 -39.80
N SER A 783 15.56 14.34 -40.97
CA SER A 783 14.87 14.60 -42.24
C SER A 783 14.05 13.42 -42.78
N THR A 784 14.40 12.19 -42.40
CA THR A 784 13.71 10.95 -42.77
C THR A 784 13.93 9.91 -41.68
N LEU A 785 12.93 9.05 -41.45
CA LEU A 785 13.06 7.86 -40.57
C LEU A 785 13.45 6.60 -41.35
N GLY A 786 13.80 6.74 -42.63
CA GLY A 786 14.21 5.67 -43.53
C GLY A 786 13.13 5.32 -44.56
N GLU A 787 13.55 4.82 -45.72
CA GLU A 787 12.68 4.24 -46.75
C GLU A 787 12.58 2.71 -46.63
N SER A 788 13.38 2.13 -45.74
CA SER A 788 13.41 0.70 -45.42
C SER A 788 13.71 0.48 -43.94
N LEU A 789 13.41 -0.72 -43.44
CA LEU A 789 13.69 -1.10 -42.05
C LEU A 789 15.19 -1.00 -41.72
N GLU A 790 16.06 -1.36 -42.66
CA GLU A 790 17.52 -1.31 -42.53
C GLU A 790 18.03 0.13 -42.36
N GLU A 791 17.48 1.08 -43.10
CA GLU A 791 17.80 2.50 -42.94
C GLU A 791 17.30 3.04 -41.60
N SER A 792 16.08 2.66 -41.19
CA SER A 792 15.52 3.04 -39.88
C SER A 792 16.40 2.60 -38.73
N ARG A 793 17.02 1.40 -38.79
CA ARG A 793 17.98 0.94 -37.77
C ARG A 793 19.16 1.87 -37.64
N VAL A 794 19.77 2.27 -38.77
CA VAL A 794 20.93 3.16 -38.78
C VAL A 794 20.56 4.51 -38.20
N ILE A 795 19.43 5.07 -38.62
CA ILE A 795 18.95 6.38 -38.15
C ILE A 795 18.67 6.35 -36.65
N LEU A 796 18.01 5.30 -36.14
CA LEU A 796 17.74 5.14 -34.72
C LEU A 796 19.02 5.14 -33.88
N LEU A 797 19.99 4.29 -34.24
CA LEU A 797 21.25 4.22 -33.49
C LEU A 797 22.10 5.46 -33.67
N GLN A 798 22.04 6.13 -34.83
CA GLN A 798 22.67 7.42 -35.03
C GLN A 798 22.11 8.47 -34.08
N GLU A 799 20.81 8.43 -33.81
CA GLU A 799 20.18 9.34 -32.86
C GLU A 799 20.61 9.03 -31.42
N ILE A 800 20.64 7.76 -31.00
CA ILE A 800 21.21 7.35 -29.70
C ILE A 800 22.65 7.83 -29.56
N THR A 801 23.47 7.64 -30.60
CA THR A 801 24.87 8.06 -30.64
C THR A 801 25.01 9.55 -30.38
N LYS A 802 24.24 10.37 -31.10
CA LYS A 802 24.27 11.82 -30.91
C LYS A 802 23.80 12.19 -29.49
N ARG A 803 22.79 11.51 -28.94
CA ARG A 803 22.21 11.83 -27.61
C ARG A 803 23.18 11.52 -26.47
N MET A 804 23.95 10.45 -26.60
CA MET A 804 25.05 10.11 -25.69
C MET A 804 26.30 11.02 -25.85
N GLY A 805 26.23 12.05 -26.69
CA GLY A 805 27.33 12.98 -26.95
C GLY A 805 28.51 12.34 -27.67
N LEU A 806 28.25 11.41 -28.59
CA LEU A 806 29.27 10.77 -29.43
C LEU A 806 29.32 11.42 -30.81
N SER A 807 30.50 11.91 -31.19
CA SER A 807 30.76 12.49 -32.52
C SER A 807 31.18 11.41 -33.52
N ARG A 808 30.27 10.46 -33.79
CA ARG A 808 30.51 9.32 -34.67
C ARG A 808 29.33 9.07 -35.60
N GLU A 809 29.63 8.71 -36.85
CA GLU A 809 28.64 8.19 -37.79
C GLU A 809 28.44 6.68 -37.63
N ILE A 810 27.17 6.25 -37.66
CA ILE A 810 26.77 4.85 -37.60
C ILE A 810 26.68 4.28 -39.02
N THR A 811 27.46 3.22 -39.25
CA THR A 811 27.38 2.45 -40.49
C THR A 811 26.30 1.37 -40.42
N ALA A 812 25.80 0.92 -41.57
CA ALA A 812 24.88 -0.22 -41.66
C ALA A 812 25.42 -1.48 -40.98
N THR A 813 26.74 -1.73 -41.07
CA THR A 813 27.40 -2.86 -40.40
C THR A 813 27.32 -2.76 -38.88
N GLN A 814 27.51 -1.57 -38.30
CA GLN A 814 27.41 -1.39 -36.85
C GLN A 814 25.97 -1.49 -36.37
N ALA A 815 25.01 -0.96 -37.14
CA ALA A 815 23.61 -1.12 -36.82
C ALA A 815 23.19 -2.59 -36.87
N GLN A 816 23.61 -3.31 -37.90
CA GLN A 816 23.38 -4.74 -37.98
C GLN A 816 23.98 -5.49 -36.79
N ARG A 817 25.19 -5.12 -36.33
CA ARG A 817 25.82 -5.72 -35.14
C ARG A 817 25.03 -5.46 -33.87
N PHE A 818 24.61 -4.22 -33.63
CA PHE A 818 23.82 -3.89 -32.45
C PHE A 818 22.52 -4.70 -32.42
N PHE A 819 21.76 -4.71 -33.51
CA PHE A 819 20.50 -5.45 -33.59
C PHE A 819 20.70 -6.97 -33.55
N SER A 820 21.81 -7.50 -34.07
CA SER A 820 22.12 -8.93 -33.94
C SER A 820 22.46 -9.34 -32.52
N THR A 821 22.98 -8.40 -31.71
CA THR A 821 23.37 -8.66 -30.32
C THR A 821 22.23 -8.39 -29.35
N MET A 822 21.49 -7.29 -29.53
CA MET A 822 20.43 -6.86 -28.62
C MET A 822 19.05 -7.43 -28.98
N GLY A 823 18.86 -7.96 -30.19
CA GLY A 823 17.57 -8.42 -30.71
C GLY A 823 16.59 -7.29 -31.03
N THR A 824 16.28 -6.45 -30.02
CA THR A 824 15.44 -5.26 -30.16
C THR A 824 16.13 -4.03 -29.54
N PRO A 825 15.77 -2.80 -29.97
CA PRO A 825 16.33 -1.59 -29.40
C PRO A 825 15.59 -1.14 -28.12
N GLY A 826 14.43 -1.72 -27.82
CA GLY A 826 13.49 -1.24 -26.79
C GLY A 826 14.08 -1.18 -25.39
N PRO A 827 14.53 -2.32 -24.81
CA PRO A 827 15.04 -2.37 -23.44
C PRO A 827 16.20 -1.39 -23.21
N PHE A 828 17.16 -1.32 -24.14
CA PHE A 828 18.28 -0.39 -24.06
C PHE A 828 17.82 1.07 -24.11
N THR A 829 16.90 1.39 -25.03
CA THR A 829 16.41 2.75 -25.24
C THR A 829 15.62 3.24 -24.04
N LEU A 830 14.69 2.43 -23.54
CA LEU A 830 13.87 2.75 -22.37
C LEU A 830 14.75 2.97 -21.13
N TYR A 831 15.68 2.05 -20.87
CA TYR A 831 16.60 2.16 -19.75
C TYR A 831 17.48 3.40 -19.88
N TYR A 832 18.02 3.69 -21.06
CA TYR A 832 18.80 4.90 -21.30
C TYR A 832 18.00 6.18 -21.03
N LEU A 833 16.81 6.32 -21.60
CA LEU A 833 15.99 7.52 -21.43
C LEU A 833 15.60 7.75 -19.97
N GLN A 834 15.38 6.68 -19.20
CA GLN A 834 15.12 6.79 -17.76
C GLN A 834 16.28 7.40 -16.98
N TYR A 835 17.52 7.13 -17.40
CA TYR A 835 18.74 7.60 -16.72
C TYR A 835 19.53 8.63 -17.53
N GLU A 836 18.95 9.24 -18.56
CA GLU A 836 19.62 10.18 -19.49
C GLU A 836 20.20 11.41 -18.76
N LYS A 837 19.60 11.79 -17.62
CA LYS A 837 20.08 12.89 -16.77
C LYS A 837 21.12 12.47 -15.72
N SER A 838 21.44 11.18 -15.59
CA SER A 838 22.39 10.68 -14.60
C SER A 838 23.76 10.44 -15.23
N ASP A 839 24.69 11.38 -15.07
CA ASP A 839 26.05 11.30 -15.63
C ASP A 839 26.75 9.97 -15.33
N ARG A 840 26.56 9.43 -14.12
CA ARG A 840 27.14 8.12 -13.72
C ARG A 840 26.56 6.96 -14.52
N HIS A 841 25.24 6.88 -14.70
CA HIS A 841 24.62 5.82 -15.50
C HIS A 841 24.93 6.00 -16.99
N VAL A 842 24.83 7.23 -17.50
CA VAL A 842 25.14 7.57 -18.89
C VAL A 842 26.58 7.23 -19.22
N GLY A 843 27.54 7.46 -18.31
CA GLY A 843 28.94 7.09 -18.51
C GLY A 843 29.12 5.60 -18.77
N VAL A 844 28.47 4.74 -17.98
CA VAL A 844 28.52 3.28 -18.16
C VAL A 844 27.78 2.86 -19.42
N LEU A 845 26.57 3.40 -19.66
CA LEU A 845 25.74 3.09 -20.84
C LEU A 845 26.42 3.50 -22.15
N LYS A 846 27.14 4.63 -22.16
CA LYS A 846 27.93 5.10 -23.30
C LYS A 846 29.03 4.10 -23.64
N GLY A 847 29.80 3.68 -22.65
CA GLY A 847 30.84 2.66 -22.83
C GLY A 847 30.28 1.33 -23.33
N LEU A 848 29.15 0.89 -22.76
CA LEU A 848 28.41 -0.28 -23.23
C LEU A 848 27.99 -0.14 -24.69
N PHE A 849 27.34 0.97 -25.05
CA PHE A 849 26.84 1.24 -26.40
C PHE A 849 27.94 1.26 -27.46
N GLU A 850 29.04 1.99 -27.21
CA GLU A 850 30.19 2.02 -28.13
C GLU A 850 30.79 0.62 -28.33
N ALA A 851 30.91 -0.14 -27.25
CA ALA A 851 31.44 -1.49 -27.30
C ALA A 851 30.53 -2.45 -28.09
N LEU A 852 29.20 -2.27 -28.00
CA LEU A 852 28.23 -3.02 -28.81
C LEU A 852 28.35 -2.69 -30.31
N LEU A 853 28.44 -1.40 -30.65
CA LEU A 853 28.60 -0.94 -32.05
C LEU A 853 29.90 -1.47 -32.68
N ASP A 854 30.98 -1.45 -31.91
CA ASP A 854 32.31 -1.90 -32.36
C ASP A 854 32.44 -3.42 -32.40
N GLY A 855 31.57 -4.16 -31.71
CA GLY A 855 31.76 -5.59 -31.46
C GLY A 855 32.89 -5.87 -30.47
N ARG A 856 33.18 -4.93 -29.56
CA ARG A 856 34.23 -5.01 -28.52
C ARG A 856 33.64 -5.08 -27.10
N PHE A 857 32.37 -5.47 -26.97
CA PHE A 857 31.68 -5.61 -25.69
C PHE A 857 32.48 -6.44 -24.66
N ASN A 858 33.04 -7.58 -25.06
CA ASN A 858 33.84 -8.43 -24.17
C ASN A 858 35.11 -7.73 -23.66
N GLU A 859 35.77 -6.90 -24.49
CA GLU A 859 36.93 -6.12 -24.06
C GLU A 859 36.52 -5.03 -23.06
N TRP A 860 35.39 -4.37 -23.29
CA TRP A 860 34.87 -3.35 -22.37
C TRP A 860 34.46 -3.94 -21.01
N LYS A 861 33.78 -5.09 -21.03
CA LYS A 861 33.33 -5.78 -19.83
C LYS A 861 34.51 -6.33 -19.03
N PHE A 862 35.37 -7.11 -19.68
CA PHE A 862 36.38 -7.93 -19.02
C PHE A 862 37.84 -7.45 -19.16
N GLY A 863 38.08 -6.33 -19.84
CA GLY A 863 39.42 -5.89 -20.21
C GLY A 863 40.02 -6.70 -21.36
N GLN A 864 41.12 -6.20 -21.93
CA GLN A 864 41.86 -6.91 -22.97
C GLN A 864 42.45 -8.22 -22.43
N ARG A 865 42.67 -9.20 -23.32
CA ARG A 865 43.30 -10.49 -22.96
C ARG A 865 44.83 -10.34 -22.82
N ASN A 866 45.26 -9.57 -21.84
CA ASN A 866 46.66 -9.39 -21.44
C ASN A 866 46.78 -9.20 -19.91
N ASP A 867 48.00 -9.33 -19.39
CA ASP A 867 48.26 -9.26 -17.94
C ASP A 867 48.01 -7.85 -17.38
N GLU A 868 48.35 -6.81 -18.13
CA GLU A 868 48.19 -5.41 -17.74
C GLU A 868 46.71 -5.07 -17.44
N ALA A 869 45.80 -5.45 -18.32
CA ALA A 869 44.36 -5.21 -18.13
C ALA A 869 43.78 -5.99 -16.95
N LEU A 870 44.30 -7.18 -16.60
CA LEU A 870 43.88 -7.87 -15.38
C LEU A 870 44.33 -7.10 -14.13
N GLU A 871 45.59 -6.64 -14.10
CA GLU A 871 46.09 -5.87 -12.96
C GLU A 871 45.33 -4.56 -12.79
N GLU A 872 44.98 -3.85 -13.87
CA GLU A 872 44.11 -2.67 -13.82
C GLU A 872 42.75 -2.97 -13.16
N LEU A 873 42.11 -4.10 -13.50
CA LEU A 873 40.83 -4.49 -12.92
C LEU A 873 40.95 -4.86 -11.43
N LYS A 874 42.07 -5.44 -11.01
CA LYS A 874 42.36 -5.74 -9.59
C LYS A 874 42.67 -4.48 -8.79
N GLU A 875 43.44 -3.56 -9.36
CA GLU A 875 43.75 -2.26 -8.75
C GLU A 875 42.47 -1.43 -8.56
N ALA A 876 41.57 -1.48 -9.54
CA ALA A 876 40.22 -0.90 -9.45
C ALA A 876 39.27 -1.67 -8.51
N GLN A 877 39.72 -2.76 -7.89
CA GLN A 877 38.95 -3.61 -6.97
C GLN A 877 37.69 -4.26 -7.57
N LEU A 878 37.62 -4.32 -8.91
CA LEU A 878 36.52 -4.97 -9.63
C LEU A 878 36.66 -6.50 -9.66
N LEU A 879 37.84 -7.02 -9.28
CA LEU A 879 38.16 -8.43 -9.16
C LEU A 879 38.99 -8.70 -7.89
N PRO A 880 38.95 -9.93 -7.34
CA PRO A 880 39.79 -10.30 -6.20
C PRO A 880 41.28 -10.17 -6.53
N LYS A 881 42.06 -9.64 -5.57
CA LYS A 881 43.50 -9.38 -5.74
C LYS A 881 44.30 -10.63 -6.12
N LEU A 882 43.94 -11.79 -5.56
CA LEU A 882 44.65 -13.06 -5.77
C LEU A 882 44.19 -13.83 -7.03
N LEU A 883 43.31 -13.27 -7.85
CA LEU A 883 42.85 -13.92 -9.08
C LEU A 883 43.99 -14.04 -10.11
N SER A 884 44.30 -15.23 -10.59
CA SER A 884 45.36 -15.43 -11.60
C SER A 884 44.88 -15.17 -13.04
N ASN A 885 45.80 -14.85 -13.96
CA ASN A 885 45.47 -14.70 -15.39
C ASN A 885 44.81 -15.96 -15.97
N LYS A 886 45.31 -17.15 -15.62
CA LYS A 886 44.73 -18.42 -16.07
C LYS A 886 43.29 -18.61 -15.59
N GLN A 887 43.01 -18.29 -14.33
CA GLN A 887 41.64 -18.30 -13.79
C GLN A 887 40.76 -17.32 -14.56
N TYR A 888 41.22 -16.09 -14.71
CA TYR A 888 40.42 -15.04 -15.33
C TYR A 888 40.17 -15.28 -16.83
N ASP A 889 41.14 -15.81 -17.58
CA ASP A 889 40.94 -16.22 -18.98
C ASP A 889 39.84 -17.27 -19.14
N THR A 890 39.75 -18.19 -18.18
CA THR A 890 38.69 -19.19 -18.11
C THR A 890 37.36 -18.51 -17.82
N TRP A 891 37.30 -17.60 -16.85
CA TRP A 891 36.09 -16.82 -16.54
C TRP A 891 35.57 -16.05 -17.75
N ARG A 892 36.43 -15.29 -18.44
CA ARG A 892 36.05 -14.40 -19.55
C ARG A 892 35.52 -15.12 -20.79
N THR A 893 35.78 -16.42 -20.92
CA THR A 893 35.30 -17.22 -22.04
C THR A 893 33.92 -17.73 -21.71
N ASP A 894 32.92 -17.50 -22.54
CA ASP A 894 31.60 -18.12 -22.37
C ASP A 894 31.70 -19.58 -22.78
N ASP A 895 31.30 -20.49 -21.89
CA ASP A 895 31.27 -21.91 -22.17
C ASP A 895 29.83 -22.36 -22.39
N GLU A 896 29.69 -23.41 -23.19
CA GLU A 896 28.43 -24.14 -23.29
C GLU A 896 28.60 -25.51 -22.64
N THR A 897 27.56 -25.93 -21.93
CA THR A 897 27.42 -27.30 -21.46
C THR A 897 26.16 -27.86 -22.09
N PRO A 898 26.28 -28.60 -23.22
CA PRO A 898 25.15 -29.30 -23.79
C PRO A 898 24.77 -30.44 -22.84
N LEU A 899 23.50 -30.46 -22.47
CA LEU A 899 22.95 -31.39 -21.51
C LEU A 899 21.75 -32.07 -22.16
N SER A 900 21.49 -33.30 -21.75
CA SER A 900 20.30 -34.01 -22.15
C SER A 900 19.56 -34.37 -20.89
N GLU A 901 18.72 -33.44 -20.47
CA GLU A 901 17.91 -33.59 -19.28
C GLU A 901 16.45 -33.75 -19.67
N VAL A 902 15.72 -34.38 -18.78
CA VAL A 902 14.28 -34.40 -18.85
C VAL A 902 13.80 -33.07 -18.26
N LEU A 903 13.14 -32.25 -19.09
CA LEU A 903 12.43 -31.04 -18.62
C LEU A 903 11.02 -31.34 -18.12
N ASP A 904 10.66 -32.62 -18.08
CA ASP A 904 9.49 -33.03 -17.31
C ASP A 904 9.84 -32.78 -15.85
N SER A 905 9.28 -31.71 -15.33
CA SER A 905 9.08 -31.59 -13.91
C SER A 905 8.23 -32.78 -13.48
N ASP A 906 8.73 -33.63 -12.60
CA ASP A 906 7.75 -34.42 -11.86
C ASP A 906 6.87 -33.45 -11.06
N ALA A 907 5.69 -33.91 -10.73
CA ALA A 907 4.73 -33.07 -10.08
C ALA A 907 5.17 -32.60 -8.67
N SER A 908 6.12 -33.32 -8.05
CA SER A 908 6.74 -32.93 -6.79
C SER A 908 7.66 -31.73 -6.96
N ALA A 909 8.47 -31.72 -8.02
CA ALA A 909 9.33 -30.59 -8.36
C ALA A 909 8.52 -29.31 -8.63
N VAL A 910 7.36 -29.42 -9.31
CA VAL A 910 6.46 -28.28 -9.52
C VAL A 910 5.85 -27.76 -8.24
N SER A 911 5.34 -28.65 -7.38
CA SER A 911 4.82 -28.24 -6.07
C SER A 911 5.88 -27.55 -5.22
N HIS A 912 7.12 -28.05 -5.25
CA HIS A 912 8.23 -27.47 -4.51
C HIS A 912 8.61 -26.08 -5.05
N ALA A 913 8.71 -25.91 -6.36
CA ALA A 913 9.05 -24.62 -6.95
C ALA A 913 7.98 -23.55 -6.74
N ILE A 914 6.68 -23.93 -6.80
CA ILE A 914 5.57 -23.02 -6.47
C ILE A 914 5.68 -22.56 -5.02
N ARG A 915 5.98 -23.49 -4.10
CA ARG A 915 6.21 -23.17 -2.69
C ARG A 915 7.36 -22.18 -2.53
N GLN A 916 8.51 -22.44 -3.17
CA GLN A 916 9.68 -21.59 -3.06
C GLN A 916 9.44 -20.19 -3.63
N VAL A 917 8.67 -20.07 -4.71
CA VAL A 917 8.27 -18.78 -5.27
C VAL A 917 7.44 -17.95 -4.30
N ILE A 918 6.53 -18.58 -3.54
CA ILE A 918 5.74 -17.89 -2.52
C ILE A 918 6.62 -17.47 -1.34
N ILE A 919 7.49 -18.37 -0.87
CA ILE A 919 8.43 -18.09 0.24
C ILE A 919 9.29 -16.88 -0.07
N ASP A 920 9.95 -16.89 -1.23
CA ASP A 920 10.95 -15.87 -1.55
C ASP A 920 10.35 -14.51 -1.94
N ASN A 921 9.03 -14.38 -2.03
CA ASN A 921 8.33 -13.14 -2.37
C ASN A 921 7.31 -12.74 -1.30
N GLN A 922 7.48 -13.25 -0.09
CA GLN A 922 6.67 -12.93 1.09
C GLN A 922 6.39 -11.43 1.22
N ASP A 923 7.43 -10.60 1.12
CA ASP A 923 7.36 -9.13 1.32
C ASP A 923 6.43 -8.44 0.30
N HIS A 924 6.12 -9.13 -0.80
CA HIS A 924 5.22 -8.64 -1.84
C HIS A 924 3.80 -9.19 -1.72
N LEU A 925 3.62 -10.32 -1.04
CA LEU A 925 2.37 -11.07 -0.98
C LEU A 925 1.44 -10.63 0.17
N ASP A 926 1.84 -9.61 0.94
CA ASP A 926 1.17 -9.14 2.15
C ASP A 926 0.86 -10.30 3.12
N LEU A 927 1.77 -11.28 3.17
CA LEU A 927 1.67 -12.49 3.98
C LEU A 927 2.60 -12.40 5.19
N GLU A 928 2.03 -12.41 6.38
CA GLU A 928 2.74 -12.63 7.65
C GLU A 928 3.01 -14.14 7.87
N LEU A 929 3.54 -14.84 6.87
CA LEU A 929 3.65 -16.31 6.93
C LEU A 929 4.92 -16.84 7.62
N PHE A 930 5.98 -16.04 7.74
CA PHE A 930 7.33 -16.54 8.05
C PHE A 930 7.84 -16.25 9.45
N ASP A 931 6.91 -16.04 10.38
CA ASP A 931 7.21 -15.88 11.81
C ASP A 931 6.79 -17.04 12.64
N LEU A 932 6.46 -18.14 11.99
CA LEU A 932 6.08 -19.37 12.65
C LEU A 932 7.26 -20.35 12.58
N PRO A 933 7.94 -20.64 13.71
CA PRO A 933 8.73 -21.82 13.95
C PRO A 933 7.92 -23.04 13.61
N GLU A 934 8.57 -23.88 12.83
CA GLU A 934 8.40 -25.32 12.78
C GLU A 934 7.02 -25.92 12.50
N THR A 935 6.00 -25.12 12.19
CA THR A 935 4.65 -25.64 11.95
C THR A 935 4.45 -26.00 10.47
N PRO A 936 4.08 -27.26 10.14
CA PRO A 936 3.87 -27.66 8.76
C PRO A 936 2.78 -26.91 8.01
N PHE A 937 3.05 -26.50 6.76
CA PHE A 937 2.06 -25.84 5.92
C PHE A 937 0.78 -26.68 5.74
N SER A 938 0.89 -28.02 5.72
CA SER A 938 -0.26 -28.92 5.62
C SER A 938 -1.17 -28.87 6.85
N GLN A 939 -0.59 -28.61 8.02
CA GLN A 939 -1.33 -28.40 9.26
C GLN A 939 -2.02 -27.05 9.25
N LEU A 940 -1.31 -25.99 8.83
CA LEU A 940 -1.88 -24.65 8.63
C LEU A 940 -3.01 -24.68 7.59
N LEU A 941 -2.86 -25.47 6.52
CA LEU A 941 -3.92 -25.68 5.54
C LEU A 941 -5.13 -26.38 6.15
N ASN A 942 -4.93 -27.47 6.89
CA ASN A 942 -6.03 -28.22 7.50
C ASN A 942 -6.76 -27.37 8.53
N GLN A 943 -6.03 -26.57 9.31
CA GLN A 943 -6.60 -25.56 10.19
C GLN A 943 -7.44 -24.57 9.37
N ALA A 944 -6.90 -24.01 8.29
CA ALA A 944 -7.67 -23.12 7.43
C ALA A 944 -8.93 -23.78 6.83
N ARG A 945 -8.88 -25.08 6.48
CA ARG A 945 -10.02 -25.86 5.96
C ARG A 945 -11.06 -26.20 7.02
N GLU A 946 -10.63 -26.58 8.22
CA GLU A 946 -11.52 -26.84 9.35
C GLU A 946 -12.23 -25.57 9.75
N GLU A 947 -11.48 -24.47 9.81
CA GLU A 947 -12.04 -23.16 10.09
C GLU A 947 -12.99 -22.71 8.98
N LEU A 948 -12.69 -22.95 7.70
CA LEU A 948 -13.62 -22.74 6.58
C LEU A 948 -14.88 -23.62 6.66
N THR A 949 -14.77 -24.85 7.15
CA THR A 949 -15.90 -25.79 7.27
C THR A 949 -16.80 -25.40 8.42
N LYS A 950 -16.23 -25.01 9.57
CA LYS A 950 -16.97 -24.45 10.70
C LYS A 950 -17.77 -23.23 10.26
N VAL A 951 -17.11 -22.34 9.51
CA VAL A 951 -17.72 -21.15 8.92
C VAL A 951 -18.81 -21.50 7.90
N GLY A 952 -18.58 -22.50 7.06
CA GLY A 952 -19.57 -23.01 6.09
C GLY A 952 -20.79 -23.65 6.74
N VAL A 953 -20.62 -24.42 7.83
CA VAL A 953 -21.72 -25.04 8.60
C VAL A 953 -22.53 -23.97 9.32
N GLN A 954 -21.85 -22.98 9.89
CA GLN A 954 -22.53 -21.81 10.44
C GLN A 954 -23.32 -21.11 9.32
N LEU A 955 -22.70 -20.74 8.20
CA LEU A 955 -23.40 -20.16 7.04
C LEU A 955 -24.60 -20.98 6.53
N GLY A 956 -24.52 -22.31 6.61
CA GLY A 956 -25.59 -23.23 6.23
C GLY A 956 -26.73 -23.35 7.25
N ALA A 957 -26.41 -23.42 8.55
CA ALA A 957 -27.38 -23.39 9.64
C ALA A 957 -28.19 -22.10 9.61
N ILE A 958 -27.49 -21.02 9.31
CA ILE A 958 -28.00 -19.68 9.08
C ILE A 958 -28.93 -19.65 7.86
N GLY A 959 -28.48 -20.12 6.71
CA GLY A 959 -29.33 -20.20 5.52
C GLY A 959 -30.59 -21.04 5.73
N THR A 960 -30.50 -22.10 6.54
CA THR A 960 -31.62 -22.99 6.89
C THR A 960 -32.60 -22.31 7.82
N ARG A 961 -32.08 -21.64 8.87
CA ARG A 961 -32.88 -20.88 9.82
C ARG A 961 -33.55 -19.69 9.13
N GLN A 962 -32.86 -18.96 8.25
CA GLN A 962 -33.46 -17.94 7.38
C GLN A 962 -34.58 -18.53 6.51
N GLY A 963 -34.41 -19.74 6.00
CA GLY A 963 -35.44 -20.44 5.20
C GLY A 963 -36.65 -20.92 6.02
N GLU A 964 -36.46 -21.28 7.29
CA GLU A 964 -37.53 -21.63 8.24
C GLU A 964 -38.29 -20.40 8.70
N LEU A 965 -37.57 -19.32 9.00
CA LEU A 965 -38.10 -18.04 9.40
C LEU A 965 -38.79 -17.34 8.25
N GLY A 966 -38.24 -17.39 7.04
CA GLY A 966 -38.94 -16.94 5.83
C GLY A 966 -40.25 -17.71 5.55
N ARG A 967 -40.41 -18.92 6.10
CA ARG A 967 -41.66 -19.70 6.06
C ARG A 967 -42.59 -19.38 7.23
N LEU A 968 -42.05 -19.25 8.44
CA LEU A 968 -42.76 -18.83 9.65
C LEU A 968 -43.34 -17.42 9.50
N ALA A 969 -42.58 -16.51 8.90
CA ALA A 969 -43.01 -15.15 8.58
C ALA A 969 -44.27 -15.24 7.76
N ARG A 970 -44.22 -15.95 6.62
CA ARG A 970 -45.36 -16.15 5.72
C ARG A 970 -46.58 -16.80 6.40
N ALA A 971 -46.38 -17.69 7.38
CA ALA A 971 -47.46 -18.39 8.09
C ALA A 971 -48.12 -17.58 9.21
N LYS A 972 -47.37 -16.72 9.93
CA LYS A 972 -47.88 -15.84 10.99
C LYS A 972 -48.11 -14.42 10.46
N HIS A 973 -49.08 -14.27 9.56
CA HIS A 973 -49.26 -13.06 8.77
C HIS A 973 -49.86 -11.85 9.52
N ASP A 974 -50.49 -12.06 10.68
CA ASP A 974 -51.35 -11.06 11.32
C ASP A 974 -50.92 -10.62 12.74
N ASP A 975 -49.94 -11.28 13.37
CA ASP A 975 -49.42 -10.83 14.66
C ASP A 975 -48.12 -10.04 14.47
N PRO A 976 -48.17 -8.70 14.62
CA PRO A 976 -47.01 -7.84 14.40
C PRO A 976 -45.83 -8.20 15.29
N SER A 977 -46.08 -8.83 16.45
CA SER A 977 -45.05 -9.26 17.40
C SER A 977 -44.28 -10.48 16.90
N ASP A 978 -45.00 -11.51 16.45
CA ASP A 978 -44.40 -12.74 15.91
C ASP A 978 -43.71 -12.46 14.57
N ARG A 979 -44.30 -11.58 13.74
CA ARG A 979 -43.72 -11.19 12.46
C ARG A 979 -42.50 -10.29 12.63
N GLU A 980 -42.55 -9.35 13.57
CA GLU A 980 -41.36 -8.61 13.99
C GLU A 980 -40.31 -9.62 14.38
N ALA A 981 -40.55 -10.45 15.40
CA ALA A 981 -39.59 -11.46 15.81
C ALA A 981 -39.02 -12.19 14.58
N ILE A 982 -39.85 -12.69 13.65
CA ILE A 982 -39.32 -13.42 12.50
C ILE A 982 -38.46 -12.60 11.54
N ASP A 983 -38.85 -11.37 11.25
CA ASP A 983 -38.03 -10.44 10.46
C ASP A 983 -36.76 -10.04 11.20
N ARG A 984 -36.84 -10.14 12.52
CA ARG A 984 -35.78 -9.88 13.43
C ARG A 984 -34.73 -11.04 13.37
N GLU A 985 -35.06 -12.33 13.53
CA GLU A 985 -34.10 -13.47 13.27
C GLU A 985 -33.93 -13.76 11.78
N LEU A 986 -34.40 -12.90 10.89
CA LEU A 986 -34.00 -12.97 9.49
C LEU A 986 -32.93 -11.96 9.18
N ALA A 987 -33.17 -10.73 9.61
CA ALA A 987 -32.35 -9.59 9.27
C ALA A 987 -30.93 -9.89 9.69
N ASP A 988 -30.84 -10.36 10.89
CA ASP A 988 -29.68 -10.29 11.64
C ASP A 988 -28.93 -11.66 11.22
N LEU A 989 -29.57 -12.72 10.69
CA LEU A 989 -28.93 -13.96 10.28
C LEU A 989 -28.06 -13.62 9.04
N ARG A 990 -28.42 -12.53 8.32
CA ARG A 990 -27.62 -11.95 7.22
C ARG A 990 -26.29 -11.41 7.70
N VAL A 991 -26.16 -11.23 9.00
CA VAL A 991 -25.12 -10.47 9.64
C VAL A 991 -24.04 -11.54 9.83
N GLN A 992 -24.25 -12.72 10.50
CA GLN A 992 -23.11 -13.70 10.63
C GLN A 992 -22.83 -14.15 9.25
N ARG A 993 -23.87 -14.28 8.42
CA ARG A 993 -23.63 -14.58 7.05
C ARG A 993 -22.58 -13.68 6.40
N THR A 994 -22.61 -12.35 6.55
CA THR A 994 -21.72 -11.51 5.73
C THR A 994 -20.30 -11.37 6.23
N ALA A 995 -20.08 -11.73 7.47
CA ALA A 995 -18.77 -11.57 8.03
C ALA A 995 -18.08 -12.94 8.31
N LEU A 996 -18.86 -14.02 8.51
CA LEU A 996 -18.45 -15.38 8.17
C LEU A 996 -18.15 -15.44 6.68
N GLN A 997 -18.75 -14.55 5.85
CA GLN A 997 -18.39 -14.42 4.45
C GLN A 997 -17.05 -13.72 4.23
N ALA A 998 -16.70 -12.56 4.82
CA ALA A 998 -15.30 -12.12 4.59
C ALA A 998 -14.28 -12.95 5.35
N LEU A 999 -14.66 -13.71 6.39
CA LEU A 999 -13.88 -14.81 7.00
C LEU A 999 -13.90 -16.07 6.15
N ARG A 1000 -14.73 -16.05 5.15
CA ARG A 1000 -14.55 -17.02 4.12
C ARG A 1000 -13.47 -16.54 3.17
N ASP A 1001 -13.19 -15.23 3.09
CA ASP A 1001 -12.48 -14.63 1.96
C ASP A 1001 -10.91 -14.60 2.12
N LYS A 1002 -10.27 -14.33 3.27
CA LYS A 1002 -8.78 -14.57 3.52
C LYS A 1002 -8.63 -15.99 3.98
N LEU A 1003 -9.51 -16.63 4.74
CA LEU A 1003 -9.29 -18.05 5.03
C LEU A 1003 -9.42 -18.73 3.68
N ALA A 1004 -10.21 -18.22 2.72
CA ALA A 1004 -10.01 -18.57 1.32
C ALA A 1004 -8.67 -18.07 0.75
N LEU A 1005 -8.24 -16.80 0.86
CA LEU A 1005 -6.95 -16.30 0.33
C LEU A 1005 -5.73 -17.04 0.89
N SER A 1006 -5.54 -17.04 2.22
CA SER A 1006 -4.62 -17.82 3.00
C SER A 1006 -4.78 -19.31 2.77
N ARG A 1007 -5.99 -19.91 2.74
CA ARG A 1007 -6.14 -21.32 2.30
C ARG A 1007 -5.59 -21.46 0.90
N ASP A 1008 -5.92 -20.58 -0.03
CA ASP A 1008 -5.58 -20.69 -1.45
C ASP A 1008 -4.07 -20.59 -1.65
N ILE A 1009 -3.42 -19.68 -0.95
CA ILE A 1009 -1.97 -19.54 -0.90
C ILE A 1009 -1.33 -20.73 -0.16
N LEU A 1010 -1.89 -21.18 0.97
CA LEU A 1010 -1.46 -22.40 1.67
C LEU A 1010 -1.69 -23.65 0.84
N ARG A 1011 -2.71 -23.69 -0.02
CA ARG A 1011 -2.99 -24.77 -0.97
C ARG A 1011 -1.94 -24.79 -2.06
N LEU A 1012 -1.43 -23.63 -2.47
CA LEU A 1012 -0.26 -23.55 -3.34
C LEU A 1012 1.02 -23.95 -2.60
N LEU A 1013 1.20 -23.59 -1.32
CA LEU A 1013 2.34 -24.02 -0.51
C LEU A 1013 2.33 -25.53 -0.22
N THR A 1014 1.14 -26.15 -0.10
CA THR A 1014 0.93 -27.59 0.23
C THR A 1014 0.47 -28.42 -0.97
N LEU A 1015 0.68 -27.88 -2.16
CA LEU A 1015 0.22 -28.48 -3.40
C LEU A 1015 0.77 -29.90 -3.51
N LYS A 1016 -0.08 -30.91 -3.67
CA LYS A 1016 0.40 -32.28 -3.80
C LYS A 1016 0.84 -32.55 -5.25
N PRO A 1017 1.82 -33.45 -5.46
CA PRO A 1017 2.21 -33.88 -6.80
C PRO A 1017 1.00 -34.36 -7.64
N GLN A 1018 0.15 -35.25 -7.12
CA GLN A 1018 -1.05 -35.69 -7.86
C GLN A 1018 -1.99 -34.54 -8.29
N GLU A 1019 -2.03 -33.43 -7.57
CA GLU A 1019 -2.90 -32.29 -7.89
C GLU A 1019 -2.36 -31.47 -9.06
N VAL A 1020 -1.03 -31.38 -9.15
CA VAL A 1020 -0.33 -30.86 -10.32
C VAL A 1020 -0.56 -31.78 -11.54
N VAL A 1021 -0.50 -33.10 -11.35
CA VAL A 1021 -0.76 -34.10 -12.43
C VAL A 1021 -2.16 -33.91 -13.02
N GLU A 1022 -3.16 -33.84 -12.16
CA GLU A 1022 -4.54 -33.70 -12.59
C GLU A 1022 -4.85 -32.29 -13.12
N GLY A 1023 -4.08 -31.28 -12.72
CA GLY A 1023 -4.32 -29.86 -13.05
C GLY A 1023 -5.39 -29.18 -12.19
N TYR A 1024 -5.84 -29.87 -11.14
CA TYR A 1024 -6.91 -29.46 -10.23
C TYR A 1024 -6.49 -29.73 -8.79
N LEU A 1025 -7.00 -28.91 -7.87
CA LEU A 1025 -7.06 -29.32 -6.47
C LEU A 1025 -7.93 -30.59 -6.35
N LEU A 1026 -7.47 -31.56 -5.57
CA LEU A 1026 -8.16 -32.83 -5.33
C LEU A 1026 -8.69 -32.88 -3.89
N GLU A 1027 -9.88 -33.46 -3.70
CA GLU A 1027 -10.52 -33.61 -2.39
C GLU A 1027 -10.80 -35.08 -2.03
N GLY A 1028 -10.64 -35.42 -0.74
CA GLY A 1028 -10.92 -36.74 -0.15
C GLY A 1028 -9.70 -37.67 -0.04
N ASP A 1029 -9.82 -38.69 0.82
CA ASP A 1029 -8.74 -39.65 1.14
C ASP A 1029 -8.29 -40.51 -0.05
N GLU A 1030 -9.14 -40.66 -1.07
CA GLU A 1030 -8.83 -41.41 -2.31
C GLU A 1030 -8.41 -40.51 -3.50
N LEU A 1031 -8.24 -39.19 -3.31
CA LEU A 1031 -7.84 -38.22 -4.37
C LEU A 1031 -8.72 -38.23 -5.64
N ALA A 1032 -9.94 -38.75 -5.56
CA ALA A 1032 -10.75 -39.07 -6.74
C ALA A 1032 -11.61 -37.91 -7.28
N LYS A 1033 -11.73 -36.79 -6.55
CA LYS A 1033 -12.68 -35.71 -6.88
C LYS A 1033 -11.95 -34.38 -7.13
N ARG A 1034 -12.05 -33.87 -8.36
CA ARG A 1034 -11.52 -32.57 -8.80
C ARG A 1034 -12.38 -31.43 -8.26
N SER A 1035 -11.80 -30.45 -7.56
CA SER A 1035 -12.55 -29.32 -6.96
C SER A 1035 -12.38 -28.01 -7.73
N GLU A 1036 -11.15 -27.56 -7.99
CA GLU A 1036 -10.88 -26.29 -8.68
C GLU A 1036 -9.62 -26.38 -9.57
N PRO A 1037 -9.63 -25.88 -10.82
CA PRO A 1037 -8.42 -25.82 -11.65
C PRO A 1037 -7.33 -24.96 -11.01
N LEU A 1038 -6.08 -25.44 -11.00
CA LEU A 1038 -4.96 -24.72 -10.39
C LEU A 1038 -4.66 -23.38 -11.07
N GLY A 1039 -4.86 -23.32 -12.39
CA GLY A 1039 -4.80 -22.08 -13.14
C GLY A 1039 -5.83 -21.06 -12.65
N ALA A 1040 -7.08 -21.47 -12.43
CA ALA A 1040 -8.15 -20.58 -11.96
C ALA A 1040 -7.92 -20.09 -10.51
N LEU A 1041 -7.29 -20.91 -9.67
CA LEU A 1041 -6.92 -20.54 -8.30
C LEU A 1041 -5.91 -19.40 -8.27
N SER A 1042 -4.80 -19.55 -9.02
CA SER A 1042 -3.81 -18.48 -9.14
C SER A 1042 -4.45 -17.20 -9.77
N ASP A 1043 -5.59 -17.38 -10.48
CA ASP A 1043 -6.57 -16.45 -11.07
C ASP A 1043 -6.61 -14.99 -10.67
N ARG A 1044 -7.75 -14.58 -10.15
CA ARG A 1044 -8.09 -14.70 -8.73
C ARG A 1044 -6.99 -14.23 -7.78
N LEU A 1045 -6.00 -15.05 -7.40
CA LEU A 1045 -4.94 -14.57 -6.50
C LEU A 1045 -4.16 -13.38 -7.10
N SER A 1046 -3.85 -13.43 -8.40
CA SER A 1046 -3.19 -12.32 -9.11
C SER A 1046 -4.06 -11.06 -9.16
N SER A 1047 -5.37 -11.19 -9.37
CA SER A 1047 -6.30 -10.04 -9.29
C SER A 1047 -6.45 -9.48 -7.87
N GLN A 1048 -6.34 -10.34 -6.85
CA GLN A 1048 -6.45 -9.94 -5.44
C GLN A 1048 -5.18 -9.24 -4.93
N LEU A 1049 -4.02 -9.51 -5.52
CA LEU A 1049 -2.71 -8.98 -5.11
C LEU A 1049 -1.91 -8.40 -6.30
N PRO A 1050 -2.26 -7.21 -6.82
CA PRO A 1050 -1.63 -6.64 -8.02
C PRO A 1050 -0.12 -6.33 -7.87
N ARG A 1051 0.34 -6.01 -6.66
CA ARG A 1051 1.77 -5.77 -6.37
C ARG A 1051 2.61 -7.04 -6.43
N ALA A 1052 2.00 -8.19 -6.15
CA ALA A 1052 2.62 -9.51 -6.21
C ALA A 1052 2.35 -10.24 -7.53
N ASN A 1053 1.82 -9.54 -8.55
CA ASN A 1053 1.33 -10.17 -9.76
C ASN A 1053 2.38 -11.08 -10.41
N PHE A 1054 3.64 -10.61 -10.46
CA PHE A 1054 4.81 -11.33 -10.97
C PHE A 1054 5.01 -12.72 -10.32
N VAL A 1055 4.64 -12.89 -9.04
CA VAL A 1055 4.71 -14.15 -8.28
C VAL A 1055 3.72 -15.18 -8.85
N PHE A 1056 2.48 -14.74 -9.07
CA PHE A 1056 1.41 -15.62 -9.55
C PHE A 1056 1.54 -15.93 -11.05
N GLU A 1057 2.09 -15.03 -11.87
CA GLU A 1057 2.43 -15.38 -13.27
C GLU A 1057 3.45 -16.51 -13.29
N ARG A 1058 4.47 -16.44 -12.43
CA ARG A 1058 5.50 -17.48 -12.31
C ARG A 1058 4.91 -18.83 -11.88
N ILE A 1059 3.98 -18.84 -10.93
CA ILE A 1059 3.25 -20.06 -10.51
C ILE A 1059 2.47 -20.66 -11.69
N ASN A 1060 1.78 -19.84 -12.49
CA ASN A 1060 1.06 -20.33 -13.66
C ASN A 1060 1.99 -20.89 -14.73
N GLN A 1061 3.13 -20.27 -14.95
CA GLN A 1061 4.13 -20.78 -15.88
C GLN A 1061 4.59 -22.18 -15.46
N TYR A 1062 4.81 -22.44 -14.16
CA TYR A 1062 5.14 -23.79 -13.68
C TYR A 1062 4.03 -24.82 -13.91
N LEU A 1063 2.78 -24.45 -13.60
CA LEU A 1063 1.63 -25.34 -13.79
C LEU A 1063 1.42 -25.70 -15.26
N LEU A 1064 1.66 -24.76 -16.16
CA LEU A 1064 1.43 -24.96 -17.60
C LEU A 1064 2.61 -25.59 -18.30
N GLY A 1065 3.82 -25.29 -17.84
CA GLY A 1065 5.02 -26.05 -18.18
C GLY A 1065 4.84 -27.54 -17.83
N PHE A 1066 4.20 -27.85 -16.70
CA PHE A 1066 3.89 -29.23 -16.33
C PHE A 1066 2.85 -29.90 -17.24
N GLN A 1067 1.74 -29.21 -17.54
CA GLN A 1067 0.68 -29.78 -18.37
C GLN A 1067 1.08 -29.96 -19.85
N SER A 1068 2.09 -29.23 -20.30
CA SER A 1068 2.62 -29.29 -21.67
C SER A 1068 3.80 -30.26 -21.84
N GLN A 1069 4.09 -31.09 -20.82
CA GLN A 1069 5.17 -32.07 -20.84
C GLN A 1069 4.99 -33.14 -21.91
N THR A 1070 6.11 -33.63 -22.44
CA THR A 1070 6.12 -34.60 -23.55
C THR A 1070 6.80 -35.91 -23.19
N GLY A 1071 7.41 -36.05 -22.00
CA GLY A 1071 8.12 -37.28 -21.62
C GLY A 1071 9.53 -37.40 -22.23
N THR A 1072 9.92 -36.43 -23.05
CA THR A 1072 11.10 -36.55 -23.91
C THR A 1072 12.29 -35.80 -23.33
N ARG A 1073 13.45 -36.48 -23.30
CA ARG A 1073 14.72 -35.80 -23.02
C ARG A 1073 14.89 -34.68 -24.02
N GLN A 1074 14.97 -33.47 -23.51
CA GLN A 1074 15.22 -32.31 -24.32
C GLN A 1074 16.72 -32.05 -24.33
N ARG A 1075 17.20 -31.63 -25.50
CA ARG A 1075 18.54 -31.09 -25.58
C ARG A 1075 18.49 -29.70 -24.93
N LEU A 1076 19.24 -29.55 -23.85
CA LEU A 1076 19.43 -28.28 -23.17
C LEU A 1076 20.82 -27.76 -23.44
N VAL A 1077 20.94 -26.44 -23.41
CA VAL A 1077 22.23 -25.77 -23.46
C VAL A 1077 22.28 -24.79 -22.30
N CYS A 1078 23.16 -25.08 -21.34
CA CYS A 1078 23.44 -24.17 -20.24
C CYS A 1078 24.72 -23.40 -20.56
N THR A 1079 24.69 -22.07 -20.42
CA THR A 1079 25.83 -21.20 -20.72
C THR A 1079 26.06 -20.18 -19.63
N ASP A 1080 27.32 -19.87 -19.29
CA ASP A 1080 27.70 -18.69 -18.51
C ASP A 1080 27.85 -17.52 -19.48
N SER A 1081 26.73 -16.87 -19.75
CA SER A 1081 26.62 -15.83 -20.77
C SER A 1081 27.06 -14.48 -20.24
N SER A 1082 27.87 -13.79 -21.03
CA SER A 1082 28.08 -12.36 -20.92
C SER A 1082 27.11 -11.54 -21.77
N ASP A 1083 26.16 -12.19 -22.47
CA ASP A 1083 25.32 -11.56 -23.48
C ASP A 1083 24.58 -10.33 -22.92
N PRO A 1084 24.70 -9.18 -23.59
CA PRO A 1084 24.18 -7.90 -23.10
C PRO A 1084 22.65 -7.80 -23.22
N GLN A 1085 22.01 -8.48 -24.19
CA GLN A 1085 20.56 -8.55 -24.26
C GLN A 1085 20.02 -9.27 -23.04
N VAL A 1086 20.54 -10.48 -22.81
CA VAL A 1086 20.16 -11.32 -21.68
C VAL A 1086 20.38 -10.57 -20.36
N THR A 1087 21.51 -9.87 -20.22
CA THR A 1087 21.85 -9.15 -18.98
C THR A 1087 20.92 -7.96 -18.71
N LEU A 1088 20.46 -7.25 -19.75
CA LEU A 1088 19.56 -6.12 -19.57
C LEU A 1088 18.10 -6.57 -19.36
N GLU A 1089 17.69 -7.65 -20.02
CA GLU A 1089 16.35 -8.23 -19.93
C GLU A 1089 16.21 -9.21 -18.75
N ILE A 1090 17.19 -9.29 -17.83
CA ILE A 1090 17.09 -10.25 -16.73
C ILE A 1090 15.78 -10.07 -15.98
N GLY A 1091 15.42 -8.86 -15.55
CA GLY A 1091 14.21 -8.63 -14.75
C GLY A 1091 12.88 -8.82 -15.49
N ASP A 1092 12.94 -9.17 -16.78
CA ASP A 1092 11.81 -9.46 -17.66
C ASP A 1092 11.77 -10.98 -17.99
N LYS A 1093 12.88 -11.53 -18.50
CA LYS A 1093 12.97 -12.92 -19.00
C LYS A 1093 13.90 -13.80 -18.16
N PRO A 1094 13.58 -15.09 -17.93
CA PRO A 1094 12.37 -15.79 -18.35
C PRO A 1094 11.15 -15.49 -17.45
N VAL A 1095 11.36 -14.77 -16.35
CA VAL A 1095 10.34 -14.41 -15.36
C VAL A 1095 10.59 -12.99 -14.85
N ALA A 1096 9.51 -12.22 -14.68
CA ALA A 1096 9.56 -10.86 -14.20
C ALA A 1096 10.07 -10.78 -12.75
N SER A 1097 10.82 -9.73 -12.41
CA SER A 1097 11.28 -9.44 -11.05
C SER A 1097 11.39 -7.93 -10.77
N CYS A 1098 11.75 -7.55 -9.54
CA CYS A 1098 12.01 -6.16 -9.14
C CYS A 1098 13.13 -5.46 -9.95
N GLN A 1099 13.89 -6.22 -10.74
CA GLN A 1099 14.95 -5.76 -11.64
C GLN A 1099 14.45 -5.47 -13.07
N HIS A 1100 13.14 -5.37 -13.31
CA HIS A 1100 12.61 -5.09 -14.64
C HIS A 1100 13.13 -3.75 -15.21
N TYR A 1101 13.63 -3.72 -16.44
CA TYR A 1101 14.35 -2.56 -16.98
C TYR A 1101 13.51 -1.28 -17.09
N SER A 1102 12.20 -1.38 -17.32
CA SER A 1102 11.31 -0.20 -17.48
C SER A 1102 10.66 0.27 -16.17
N HIS A 1103 10.18 -0.66 -15.34
CA HIS A 1103 9.31 -0.36 -14.19
C HIS A 1103 9.71 -1.11 -12.91
N GLY A 1104 10.87 -1.77 -12.89
CA GLY A 1104 11.37 -2.46 -11.70
C GLY A 1104 11.67 -1.46 -10.57
N SER A 1105 11.29 -1.78 -9.34
CA SER A 1105 11.55 -0.94 -8.16
C SER A 1105 13.04 -0.77 -7.87
N HIS A 1106 13.88 -1.69 -8.35
CA HIS A 1106 15.33 -1.70 -8.16
C HIS A 1106 16.09 -1.75 -9.49
N ASN A 1107 15.48 -1.27 -10.57
CA ASN A 1107 16.08 -1.30 -11.91
C ASN A 1107 17.35 -0.44 -12.03
N ASP A 1108 17.54 0.54 -11.14
CA ASP A 1108 18.76 1.35 -11.02
C ASP A 1108 20.01 0.52 -10.70
N CYS A 1109 19.84 -0.76 -10.34
CA CYS A 1109 20.91 -1.70 -10.06
C CYS A 1109 21.33 -2.56 -11.28
N LEU A 1110 20.59 -2.53 -12.40
CA LEU A 1110 20.81 -3.42 -13.54
C LEU A 1110 22.21 -3.34 -14.14
N LEU A 1111 22.80 -2.15 -14.16
CA LEU A 1111 24.15 -1.96 -14.69
C LEU A 1111 25.22 -2.73 -13.90
N GLY A 1112 24.97 -3.07 -12.63
CA GLY A 1112 25.90 -3.83 -11.80
C GLY A 1112 26.13 -5.26 -12.31
N TYR A 1113 25.22 -5.81 -13.12
CA TYR A 1113 25.39 -7.14 -13.73
C TYR A 1113 26.35 -7.14 -14.94
N PHE A 1114 26.75 -5.96 -15.42
CA PHE A 1114 27.76 -5.80 -16.47
C PHE A 1114 29.21 -5.76 -15.95
N ASP A 1115 29.42 -5.90 -14.63
CA ASP A 1115 30.76 -5.92 -14.05
C ASP A 1115 31.60 -7.13 -14.49
N ALA A 1116 32.91 -6.94 -14.45
CA ALA A 1116 33.90 -7.96 -14.84
C ALA A 1116 33.80 -9.24 -14.00
N ASN A 1117 33.34 -9.12 -12.75
CA ASN A 1117 33.16 -10.25 -11.83
C ASN A 1117 31.83 -10.98 -12.02
N SER A 1118 30.93 -10.53 -12.90
CA SER A 1118 29.55 -11.01 -12.98
C SER A 1118 29.20 -11.57 -14.36
N LYS A 1119 28.52 -12.71 -14.38
CA LYS A 1119 27.95 -13.37 -15.57
C LYS A 1119 26.57 -13.91 -15.27
N MET A 1120 25.78 -14.15 -16.31
CA MET A 1120 24.48 -14.81 -16.18
C MET A 1120 24.61 -16.27 -16.57
N ILE A 1121 24.32 -17.20 -15.67
CA ILE A 1121 24.09 -18.58 -16.10
C ILE A 1121 22.69 -18.62 -16.68
N ILE A 1122 22.58 -18.99 -17.95
CA ILE A 1122 21.31 -19.15 -18.65
C ILE A 1122 21.13 -20.59 -19.13
N LEU A 1123 19.90 -21.05 -19.10
CA LEU A 1123 19.51 -22.34 -19.63
C LEU A 1123 18.50 -22.15 -20.76
N ARG A 1124 18.78 -22.74 -21.92
CA ARG A 1124 17.88 -22.74 -23.08
C ARG A 1124 17.43 -24.16 -23.42
N ASN A 1125 16.17 -24.29 -23.87
CA ASN A 1125 15.64 -25.54 -24.39
C ASN A 1125 16.02 -25.75 -25.88
N ALA A 1126 15.56 -26.86 -26.47
CA ALA A 1126 15.87 -27.21 -27.86
C ALA A 1126 15.34 -26.20 -28.91
N ASN A 1127 14.33 -25.41 -28.54
CA ASN A 1127 13.75 -24.36 -29.37
C ASN A 1127 14.48 -23.01 -29.21
N GLY A 1128 15.47 -22.92 -28.32
CA GLY A 1128 16.22 -21.70 -28.03
C GLY A 1128 15.60 -20.79 -26.97
N ASN A 1129 14.44 -21.16 -26.42
CA ASN A 1129 13.75 -20.36 -25.40
C ASN A 1129 14.56 -20.37 -24.10
N LEU A 1130 14.70 -19.20 -23.49
CA LEU A 1130 15.28 -19.06 -22.15
C LEU A 1130 14.31 -19.66 -21.13
N ILE A 1131 14.75 -20.67 -20.39
CA ILE A 1131 13.93 -21.36 -19.38
C ILE A 1131 14.41 -21.09 -17.96
N SER A 1132 15.66 -20.69 -17.77
CA SER A 1132 16.23 -20.39 -16.45
C SER A 1132 17.36 -19.39 -16.53
N ARG A 1133 17.53 -18.59 -15.47
CA ARG A 1133 18.67 -17.69 -15.26
C ARG A 1133 19.13 -17.70 -13.79
N ALA A 1134 20.42 -17.53 -13.56
CA ALA A 1134 21.01 -17.25 -12.25
C ALA A 1134 22.18 -16.29 -12.39
N VAL A 1135 22.41 -15.43 -11.40
CA VAL A 1135 23.59 -14.56 -11.37
C VAL A 1135 24.78 -15.36 -10.87
N PHE A 1136 25.92 -15.24 -11.56
CA PHE A 1136 27.15 -15.95 -11.25
C PHE A 1136 28.29 -14.96 -11.04
N ARG A 1137 28.98 -15.07 -9.91
CA ARG A 1137 29.92 -14.04 -9.45
C ARG A 1137 31.27 -14.61 -9.06
N ILE A 1138 32.32 -13.83 -9.31
CA ILE A 1138 33.62 -13.95 -8.65
C ILE A 1138 33.66 -13.00 -7.45
N LEU A 1139 33.92 -13.54 -6.26
CA LEU A 1139 34.05 -12.79 -5.01
C LEU A 1139 35.36 -13.17 -4.29
N ALA A 1140 35.73 -12.43 -3.24
CA ALA A 1140 36.86 -12.78 -2.39
C ALA A 1140 36.38 -13.49 -1.11
N ASP A 1141 37.08 -14.53 -0.68
CA ASP A 1141 36.90 -15.12 0.65
C ASP A 1141 37.64 -14.31 1.74
N PRO A 1142 37.51 -14.65 3.04
CA PRO A 1142 38.17 -13.91 4.12
C PRO A 1142 39.71 -13.88 4.03
N ASP A 1143 40.31 -14.85 3.34
CA ASP A 1143 41.75 -14.92 3.09
C ASP A 1143 42.16 -14.16 1.81
N GLY A 1144 41.19 -13.55 1.12
CA GLY A 1144 41.38 -12.82 -0.13
C GLY A 1144 41.47 -13.69 -1.37
N ASN A 1145 41.25 -15.01 -1.26
CA ASN A 1145 41.26 -15.91 -2.40
C ASN A 1145 40.00 -15.72 -3.25
N PRO A 1146 40.11 -15.83 -4.58
CA PRO A 1146 38.95 -15.75 -5.43
C PRO A 1146 38.06 -16.99 -5.22
N SER A 1147 36.76 -16.78 -5.13
CA SER A 1147 35.72 -17.80 -4.98
C SER A 1147 34.55 -17.52 -5.93
N LEU A 1148 33.85 -18.57 -6.37
CA LEU A 1148 32.64 -18.42 -7.17
C LEU A 1148 31.40 -18.51 -6.30
N HIS A 1149 30.43 -17.65 -6.55
CA HIS A 1149 29.12 -17.71 -5.93
C HIS A 1149 28.04 -17.69 -7.00
N ILE A 1150 27.07 -18.59 -6.88
CA ILE A 1150 25.88 -18.58 -7.72
C ILE A 1150 24.69 -18.14 -6.85
N GLU A 1151 24.04 -17.06 -7.27
CA GLU A 1151 22.82 -16.57 -6.66
C GLU A 1151 21.64 -17.48 -6.99
N ARG A 1152 20.48 -17.13 -6.42
CA ARG A 1152 19.21 -17.83 -6.64
C ARG A 1152 18.91 -18.04 -8.13
N ASN A 1153 18.36 -19.21 -8.45
CA ASN A 1153 17.91 -19.56 -9.79
C ASN A 1153 16.46 -19.09 -10.03
N TYR A 1154 16.28 -18.31 -11.09
CA TYR A 1154 14.98 -17.83 -11.59
C TYR A 1154 14.60 -18.60 -12.85
N SER A 1155 13.60 -19.47 -12.75
CA SER A 1155 13.18 -20.36 -13.84
C SER A 1155 11.70 -20.26 -14.15
N ALA A 1156 11.33 -20.45 -15.42
CA ALA A 1156 9.96 -20.65 -15.89
C ALA A 1156 9.52 -22.12 -15.82
N VAL A 1157 10.45 -23.07 -15.60
CA VAL A 1157 10.16 -24.51 -15.52
C VAL A 1157 10.72 -25.09 -14.21
N ALA A 1158 9.87 -25.76 -13.45
CA ALA A 1158 10.21 -26.32 -12.15
C ALA A 1158 10.76 -27.75 -12.25
N ALA A 1159 11.86 -27.98 -12.98
CA ALA A 1159 12.43 -29.32 -13.18
C ALA A 1159 13.81 -29.47 -12.54
N GLU A 1160 14.08 -30.60 -11.87
CA GLU A 1160 15.42 -30.87 -11.29
C GLU A 1160 16.50 -30.78 -12.37
N GLY A 1161 16.20 -31.24 -13.59
CA GLY A 1161 17.09 -31.12 -14.76
C GLY A 1161 17.53 -29.68 -15.04
N VAL A 1162 16.70 -28.67 -14.71
CA VAL A 1162 17.09 -27.26 -14.83
C VAL A 1162 18.16 -26.90 -13.81
N LEU A 1163 17.92 -27.14 -12.53
CA LEU A 1163 18.86 -26.78 -11.46
C LEU A 1163 20.17 -27.59 -11.57
N LYS A 1164 20.06 -28.88 -11.88
CA LYS A 1164 21.20 -29.74 -12.19
C LYS A 1164 22.01 -29.21 -13.35
N SER A 1165 21.36 -28.73 -14.41
CA SER A 1165 22.06 -28.16 -15.56
C SER A 1165 22.86 -26.91 -15.18
N VAL A 1166 22.22 -26.02 -14.41
CA VAL A 1166 22.82 -24.79 -13.90
C VAL A 1166 24.02 -25.10 -13.00
N PHE A 1167 23.89 -26.00 -12.04
CA PHE A 1167 24.97 -26.38 -11.12
C PHE A 1167 26.08 -27.17 -11.81
N THR A 1168 25.75 -28.06 -12.74
CA THR A 1168 26.74 -28.76 -13.58
C THR A 1168 27.59 -27.80 -14.37
N HIS A 1169 26.95 -26.78 -14.96
CA HIS A 1169 27.67 -25.74 -15.68
C HIS A 1169 28.56 -24.92 -14.73
N ALA A 1170 28.01 -24.41 -13.62
CA ALA A 1170 28.75 -23.64 -12.61
C ALA A 1170 29.95 -24.42 -12.04
N HIS A 1171 29.77 -25.70 -11.71
CA HIS A 1171 30.81 -26.54 -11.15
C HIS A 1171 31.88 -26.93 -12.17
N LYS A 1172 31.50 -27.19 -13.42
CA LYS A 1172 32.46 -27.35 -14.54
C LYS A 1172 33.34 -26.11 -14.64
N LYS A 1173 32.74 -24.91 -14.54
CA LYS A 1173 33.49 -23.64 -14.56
C LYS A 1173 34.43 -23.50 -13.37
N ALA A 1174 33.91 -23.74 -12.15
CA ALA A 1174 34.68 -23.70 -10.91
C ALA A 1174 35.89 -24.63 -10.95
N THR A 1175 35.69 -25.86 -11.44
CA THR A 1175 36.74 -26.87 -11.59
C THR A 1175 37.80 -26.45 -12.62
N ALA A 1176 37.37 -25.92 -13.77
CA ALA A 1176 38.31 -25.42 -14.78
C ALA A 1176 39.16 -24.25 -14.26
N MET A 1177 38.60 -23.42 -13.38
CA MET A 1177 39.29 -22.33 -12.70
C MET A 1177 40.09 -22.78 -11.46
N GLY A 1178 39.86 -23.97 -10.92
CA GLY A 1178 40.43 -24.39 -9.64
C GLY A 1178 39.95 -23.51 -8.47
N MET A 1179 38.69 -23.10 -8.49
CA MET A 1179 38.06 -22.25 -7.48
C MET A 1179 36.98 -23.00 -6.73
N ARG A 1180 36.71 -22.58 -5.49
CA ARG A 1180 35.59 -23.08 -4.69
C ARG A 1180 34.30 -22.44 -5.19
N LEU A 1181 33.20 -23.20 -5.15
CA LEU A 1181 31.87 -22.77 -5.57
C LEU A 1181 30.95 -22.74 -4.36
N PHE A 1182 30.26 -21.63 -4.17
CA PHE A 1182 29.37 -21.40 -3.05
C PHE A 1182 27.94 -21.08 -3.51
N ILE A 1183 26.99 -21.41 -2.66
CA ILE A 1183 25.57 -21.07 -2.77
C ILE A 1183 25.10 -20.50 -1.43
N SER A 1184 24.04 -19.70 -1.45
CA SER A 1184 23.40 -19.25 -0.21
C SER A 1184 22.47 -20.34 0.34
N GLN A 1185 22.43 -20.49 1.66
CA GLN A 1185 21.48 -21.36 2.36
C GLN A 1185 20.07 -20.72 2.30
N GLN A 1186 19.05 -21.43 1.80
CA GLN A 1186 17.66 -20.92 1.76
C GLN A 1186 16.82 -21.39 2.97
N ALA A 1187 15.65 -20.78 3.15
CA ALA A 1187 14.75 -20.88 4.33
C ALA A 1187 14.00 -22.23 4.48
N GLN A 1188 13.10 -22.34 5.47
CA GLN A 1188 12.52 -23.57 6.04
C GLN A 1188 11.48 -24.34 5.18
N ASN A 1189 11.38 -25.67 5.34
CA ASN A 1189 10.41 -26.54 4.65
C ASN A 1189 9.10 -26.65 5.44
N GLU A 1190 8.16 -27.42 4.88
CA GLU A 1190 6.91 -27.90 5.49
C GLU A 1190 7.04 -28.57 6.86
N GLN A 1191 8.23 -28.72 7.43
CA GLN A 1191 8.44 -29.34 8.75
C GLN A 1191 9.25 -28.43 9.67
N GLY A 1192 9.49 -27.16 9.28
CA GLY A 1192 10.30 -26.26 10.08
C GLY A 1192 11.79 -26.38 9.95
N GLN A 1193 12.27 -27.35 9.17
CA GLN A 1193 13.69 -27.60 9.08
C GLN A 1193 14.30 -26.54 8.17
N LYS A 1194 15.41 -25.92 8.59
CA LYS A 1194 16.27 -25.12 7.70
C LYS A 1194 16.50 -25.96 6.44
N VAL A 1195 16.02 -25.51 5.29
CA VAL A 1195 16.18 -26.30 4.06
C VAL A 1195 17.55 -26.02 3.53
N THR A 1196 18.31 -27.09 3.36
CA THR A 1196 19.51 -27.02 2.55
C THR A 1196 19.08 -26.54 1.17
N ALA A 1197 19.72 -25.49 0.63
CA ALA A 1197 19.48 -25.05 -0.75
C ALA A 1197 19.31 -26.28 -1.67
N ASP A 1198 18.31 -26.29 -2.56
CA ASP A 1198 18.01 -27.48 -3.37
C ASP A 1198 19.28 -28.01 -4.05
N ILE A 1199 19.78 -29.14 -3.59
CA ILE A 1199 21.00 -29.77 -4.14
C ILE A 1199 20.55 -30.83 -5.13
N PRO A 1200 20.72 -30.62 -6.45
CA PRO A 1200 20.34 -31.61 -7.45
C PRO A 1200 21.22 -32.86 -7.36
N SER A 1201 20.70 -33.97 -7.89
CA SER A 1201 21.45 -35.23 -7.99
C SER A 1201 22.83 -35.04 -8.65
N GLY A 1202 23.86 -35.60 -8.02
CA GLY A 1202 25.25 -35.43 -8.44
C GLY A 1202 26.05 -34.40 -7.64
N PHE A 1203 25.40 -33.65 -6.74
CA PHE A 1203 26.05 -32.65 -5.90
C PHE A 1203 25.84 -32.90 -4.39
N GLU A 1204 26.78 -32.39 -3.59
CA GLU A 1204 26.71 -32.27 -2.14
C GLU A 1204 27.01 -30.82 -1.71
N ALA A 1205 26.41 -30.38 -0.62
CA ALA A 1205 26.70 -29.09 0.00
C ALA A 1205 27.39 -29.28 1.36
N ARG A 1206 28.46 -28.55 1.61
CA ARG A 1206 29.22 -28.59 2.87
C ARG A 1206 29.11 -27.26 3.60
N GLU A 1207 28.91 -27.32 4.91
CA GLU A 1207 28.93 -26.14 5.77
C GLU A 1207 30.32 -25.50 5.77
N VAL A 1208 30.33 -24.17 5.87
CA VAL A 1208 31.54 -23.35 6.03
C VAL A 1208 31.71 -22.95 7.51
N PRO A 1209 32.91 -22.54 7.94
CA PRO A 1209 33.12 -22.04 9.31
C PRO A 1209 32.18 -20.87 9.65
N GLU A 1210 31.78 -20.77 10.91
CA GLU A 1210 30.98 -19.66 11.42
C GLU A 1210 31.67 -18.32 11.17
N GLY A 1211 30.93 -17.33 10.66
CA GLY A 1211 31.46 -16.02 10.27
C GLY A 1211 32.19 -15.99 8.92
N PHE A 1212 32.23 -17.09 8.15
CA PHE A 1212 32.77 -17.09 6.79
C PHE A 1212 31.88 -16.26 5.86
N GLN A 1213 32.48 -15.30 5.16
CA GLN A 1213 31.77 -14.40 4.25
C GLN A 1213 32.50 -14.26 2.91
N LEU A 1214 31.74 -14.04 1.85
CA LEU A 1214 32.28 -13.63 0.55
C LEU A 1214 32.09 -12.14 0.34
N THR A 1215 33.13 -11.44 -0.12
CA THR A 1215 33.16 -9.99 -0.23
C THR A 1215 33.32 -9.52 -1.67
N SER A 1216 32.57 -8.46 -2.02
CA SER A 1216 32.77 -7.61 -3.19
C SER A 1216 33.21 -6.21 -2.76
N PHE A 1217 34.16 -5.61 -3.48
CA PHE A 1217 34.82 -4.37 -3.08
C PHE A 1217 34.46 -3.15 -3.92
N ALA A 1218 34.04 -3.34 -5.17
CA ALA A 1218 33.70 -2.25 -6.08
C ALA A 1218 32.80 -2.71 -7.24
N SER A 1219 32.21 -1.75 -7.94
CA SER A 1219 31.44 -1.92 -9.18
C SER A 1219 31.72 -0.76 -10.14
N LYS A 1220 31.62 -0.99 -11.45
CA LYS A 1220 31.55 0.09 -12.45
C LYS A 1220 30.22 0.84 -12.35
N ALA A 1221 29.18 0.17 -11.87
CA ALA A 1221 27.85 0.72 -11.72
C ALA A 1221 27.69 1.48 -10.39
N PRO A 1222 26.79 2.49 -10.34
CA PRO A 1222 26.56 3.25 -9.11
C PRO A 1222 25.90 2.42 -8.01
N LYS A 1223 25.07 1.44 -8.38
CA LYS A 1223 24.35 0.53 -7.47
C LYS A 1223 24.31 -0.88 -8.06
N ILE A 1224 24.17 -1.87 -7.20
CA ILE A 1224 23.96 -3.27 -7.55
C ILE A 1224 22.93 -3.90 -6.63
N TYR A 1225 22.22 -4.91 -7.13
CA TYR A 1225 21.27 -5.70 -6.34
C TYR A 1225 21.82 -7.10 -6.16
N VAL A 1226 21.79 -7.58 -4.92
CA VAL A 1226 22.35 -8.87 -4.52
C VAL A 1226 21.39 -9.53 -3.54
N ASP A 1227 20.68 -10.57 -4.00
CA ASP A 1227 19.66 -11.27 -3.21
C ASP A 1227 20.28 -11.79 -1.91
N SER A 1228 21.40 -12.48 -2.06
CA SER A 1228 22.18 -13.11 -0.99
C SER A 1228 22.80 -12.14 0.01
N ALA A 1229 22.77 -10.83 -0.28
CA ALA A 1229 23.30 -9.81 0.61
C ALA A 1229 22.20 -8.87 1.12
N GLY A 1230 20.91 -9.19 0.99
CA GLY A 1230 19.81 -8.36 1.48
C GLY A 1230 19.44 -7.17 0.57
N GLY A 1231 19.68 -7.28 -0.74
CA GLY A 1231 19.14 -6.36 -1.74
C GLY A 1231 20.11 -5.30 -2.27
N VAL A 1232 19.72 -4.02 -2.24
CA VAL A 1232 20.44 -2.92 -2.90
C VAL A 1232 21.75 -2.57 -2.17
N ARG A 1233 22.84 -2.41 -2.94
CA ARG A 1233 24.19 -2.11 -2.45
C ARG A 1233 24.83 -1.00 -3.30
N SER A 1234 25.32 0.04 -2.64
CA SER A 1234 25.97 1.17 -3.31
C SER A 1234 27.41 0.83 -3.71
N GLN A 1235 27.83 1.27 -4.90
CA GLN A 1235 29.20 1.10 -5.43
C GLN A 1235 29.71 -0.35 -5.47
N GLY A 1236 28.84 -1.35 -5.43
CA GLY A 1236 29.26 -2.77 -5.48
C GLY A 1236 29.92 -3.31 -4.22
N LYS A 1237 29.83 -2.62 -3.09
CA LYS A 1237 30.44 -3.05 -1.81
C LYS A 1237 29.43 -3.85 -0.98
N TYR A 1238 29.72 -5.11 -0.72
CA TYR A 1238 28.85 -5.99 0.07
C TYR A 1238 29.57 -7.25 0.55
N ASN A 1239 29.01 -7.87 1.58
CA ASN A 1239 29.36 -9.21 2.07
C ASN A 1239 28.16 -10.14 1.90
N ILE A 1240 28.42 -11.42 1.66
CA ILE A 1240 27.44 -12.50 1.65
C ILE A 1240 27.81 -13.47 2.78
N ASP A 1241 26.86 -13.75 3.65
CA ASP A 1241 26.95 -14.75 4.73
C ASP A 1241 26.06 -15.97 4.45
N ASN A 1242 25.94 -16.88 5.43
CA ASN A 1242 25.08 -18.08 5.36
C ASN A 1242 25.32 -18.93 4.10
N LEU A 1243 26.58 -19.27 3.86
CA LEU A 1243 27.06 -19.93 2.65
C LEU A 1243 27.22 -21.44 2.83
N LEU A 1244 27.01 -22.18 1.73
CA LEU A 1244 27.37 -23.59 1.62
C LEU A 1244 28.35 -23.77 0.46
N GLU A 1245 29.37 -24.61 0.63
CA GLU A 1245 30.30 -24.99 -0.43
C GLU A 1245 29.73 -26.16 -1.23
N LEU A 1246 29.56 -25.99 -2.54
CA LEU A 1246 29.03 -27.00 -3.45
C LEU A 1246 30.15 -27.89 -4.02
N LYS A 1247 29.99 -29.21 -3.90
CA LYS A 1247 30.91 -30.22 -4.49
C LYS A 1247 30.14 -31.28 -5.27
N THR A 1248 30.82 -31.99 -6.16
CA THR A 1248 30.30 -33.21 -6.78
C THR A 1248 30.69 -34.43 -5.97
N TYR A 1249 29.86 -35.48 -6.02
CA TYR A 1249 30.17 -36.80 -5.44
C TYR A 1249 31.44 -37.45 -6.01
#